data_AF-A0A7W4VU96-F1
#
_entry.id   AF-A0A7W4VU96-F1
#
_cell.length_a   1.000
_cell.length_b   1.000
_cell.length_c   1.000
_cell.angle_alpha   90.00
_cell.angle_beta   90.00
_cell.angle_gamma   90.00
#
_symmetry.space_group_name_H-M   'P 1'
#
loop_
_entity.id
_entity.type
_entity.pdbx_description
1 polymer ?
#
loop_
_entity_poly.entity_id
_entity_poly.type
_entity_poly.pdbx_seq_one_letter_code
_entity_poly.pdbx_strand_id
1 'polypeptide(L)'
;MSRSASRHIVVALLVLALVLLAAGVLATRASAASPQTAPPSAAGRGVEAIAGETVRIGGTTPRKVRRPVVLQRRDGSRWRVVERSRTDRLGRYAFAARARAARFRVVAPSVQAGRERLPAWTSRRVPVRLVGQRGAASAPMTAATGAAVAVRATFTPARAGRPVRLEIREGDRWTTVARGTQDAGGAVALTARPTGTASYRLVAAAWRGARAVATAPVTVTRAPSAPEPKPAPEPKPGPGTDPGTDPGTDPGTDPGTQRRPWVTGYYAAWFWNWLYPPEDVDMTAMTHFVFGRVAPGGGSLGGEPTELEQGAWSAQEPGGAPDGSGRSIEDYLIDKAHAAGTSALLMLGGDGFDGRGFMLSTTDDRRTEFVENIVDYLVEHDYDGVDLDWENCLSGEAGCGEEEGEEPVPAAEARRRLMALIADLRAEMATRGRYADAPGLITFPGYAVKINELQEGDKVEQWQADVANAVDQYNLMSYGIGTTYNGGGWLSWFSGALFGAGGQNPVDISSSVDAYVRTGVPRDRIGIGIGFYGVYFGPSITGPRQPTDGNDIYEIQDAALAYSELDRMGYLSHGEQRWDEEAQSTYRVYGDGGFVPEPEGGLPARNPAGFLSYEDERSIAAKGDWVRETGVGGTIIWTLNYGWLPRTGTNPLLDAVKSSFLGDLRVD
;
A
#
# COMPACT_ATOMS: atom_id res chain seq x y z
N MET A 1 26.44 -59.34 -32.48
CA MET A 1 27.76 -58.79 -32.05
C MET A 1 27.56 -57.33 -31.65
N SER A 2 28.29 -56.68 -30.74
CA SER A 2 29.00 -57.14 -29.53
C SER A 2 29.66 -55.94 -28.80
N ARG A 3 29.07 -55.46 -27.67
CA ARG A 3 29.72 -54.61 -26.62
C ARG A 3 30.17 -53.21 -27.13
N SER A 4 30.51 -52.20 -26.32
CA SER A 4 30.63 -52.01 -24.86
C SER A 4 30.30 -50.51 -24.55
N ALA A 5 30.18 -49.97 -23.33
CA ALA A 5 30.43 -50.46 -21.97
C ALA A 5 29.52 -49.77 -20.93
N SER A 6 29.55 -50.24 -19.67
CA SER A 6 28.99 -49.58 -18.47
C SER A 6 29.97 -49.76 -17.28
N ARG A 7 29.65 -49.16 -16.10
CA ARG A 7 30.43 -49.05 -14.81
C ARG A 7 31.07 -47.66 -14.65
N HIS A 8 31.19 -47.02 -13.47
CA HIS A 8 30.94 -47.36 -12.05
C HIS A 8 30.84 -46.02 -11.24
N ILE A 9 30.37 -45.86 -9.99
CA ILE A 9 29.82 -46.72 -8.91
C ILE A 9 28.93 -45.85 -7.97
N VAL A 10 28.31 -46.40 -6.90
CA VAL A 10 27.57 -45.66 -5.83
C VAL A 10 27.96 -46.17 -4.44
N VAL A 11 28.16 -45.29 -3.43
CA VAL A 11 28.30 -45.52 -1.95
C VAL A 11 28.71 -44.18 -1.29
N ALA A 12 28.31 -43.76 -0.06
CA ALA A 12 27.24 -44.16 0.87
C ALA A 12 26.92 -43.01 1.88
N LEU A 13 25.99 -43.24 2.82
CA LEU A 13 25.44 -42.29 3.80
C LEU A 13 26.11 -42.33 5.20
N LEU A 14 25.89 -41.26 5.97
CA LEU A 14 25.77 -41.16 7.45
C LEU A 14 26.40 -42.25 8.34
N VAL A 15 27.47 -41.90 9.07
CA VAL A 15 27.61 -42.09 10.54
C VAL A 15 28.60 -41.05 11.09
N LEU A 16 28.18 -40.20 12.04
CA LEU A 16 28.74 -40.08 13.41
C LEU A 16 28.22 -38.81 14.10
N ALA A 17 27.47 -38.97 15.19
CA ALA A 17 27.06 -37.89 16.08
C ALA A 17 27.43 -38.26 17.53
N LEU A 18 27.72 -37.25 18.35
CA LEU A 18 28.37 -37.35 19.67
C LEU A 18 29.83 -37.89 19.52
N VAL A 19 30.83 -37.41 20.26
CA VAL A 19 30.85 -36.98 21.67
C VAL A 19 31.67 -35.70 21.87
N LEU A 20 31.11 -34.71 22.57
CA LEU A 20 31.73 -34.03 23.73
C LEU A 20 30.76 -32.97 24.30
N LEU A 21 30.13 -33.31 25.43
CA LEU A 21 29.50 -32.31 26.31
C LEU A 21 30.56 -31.68 27.24
N ALA A 22 30.27 -30.44 27.67
CA ALA A 22 30.34 -29.95 29.06
C ALA A 22 31.16 -28.67 29.32
N ALA A 23 30.57 -27.84 30.18
CA ALA A 23 31.16 -26.82 31.06
C ALA A 23 31.97 -25.65 30.44
N GLY A 24 31.53 -24.41 30.72
CA GLY A 24 32.26 -23.21 30.30
C GLY A 24 31.67 -21.85 30.70
N VAL A 25 30.80 -21.77 31.73
CA VAL A 25 30.24 -20.48 32.18
C VAL A 25 31.24 -19.75 33.07
N LEU A 26 31.71 -18.58 32.65
CA LEU A 26 32.14 -17.50 33.54
C LEU A 26 31.98 -16.11 32.87
N ALA A 27 31.92 -15.05 33.67
CA ALA A 27 31.38 -13.76 33.24
C ALA A 27 32.44 -12.67 32.97
N THR A 28 32.01 -11.67 32.18
CA THR A 28 32.53 -10.29 32.10
C THR A 28 34.02 -10.05 31.84
N ARG A 29 34.31 -9.42 30.70
CA ARG A 29 35.07 -8.15 30.68
C ARG A 29 34.66 -7.31 29.47
N ALA A 30 34.29 -6.05 29.70
CA ALA A 30 34.05 -5.10 28.62
C ALA A 30 35.39 -4.70 27.98
N SER A 31 35.57 -5.01 26.70
CA SER A 31 36.74 -4.54 25.95
C SER A 31 36.52 -3.11 25.48
N ALA A 32 37.44 -2.20 25.81
CA ALA A 32 37.34 -0.80 25.41
C ALA A 32 37.49 -0.65 23.88
N ALA A 33 36.68 0.23 23.29
CA ALA A 33 36.54 0.29 21.83
C ALA A 33 37.82 0.78 21.12
N SER A 34 38.33 -0.02 20.18
CA SER A 34 39.16 0.49 19.08
C SER A 34 38.28 1.31 18.10
N PRO A 35 38.74 2.47 17.60
CA PRO A 35 37.90 3.37 16.81
C PRO A 35 37.71 2.87 15.36
N GLN A 36 36.76 1.97 15.17
CA GLN A 36 36.40 1.51 13.83
C GLN A 36 35.82 2.63 12.94
N THR A 37 36.07 2.45 11.65
CA THR A 37 36.10 3.47 10.59
C THR A 37 34.73 3.99 10.18
N ALA A 38 34.62 5.29 9.97
CA ALA A 38 33.58 5.87 9.12
C ALA A 38 33.81 5.46 7.64
N PRO A 39 32.75 5.33 6.81
CA PRO A 39 32.87 4.89 5.42
C PRO A 39 33.74 5.85 4.58
N PRO A 40 34.47 5.33 3.58
CA PRO A 40 35.32 6.14 2.71
C PRO A 40 34.49 6.88 1.65
N SER A 41 34.64 8.20 1.56
CA SER A 41 34.06 9.00 0.47
C SER A 41 34.67 8.60 -0.88
N ALA A 42 33.90 7.98 -1.77
CA ALA A 42 34.29 7.86 -3.18
C ALA A 42 34.46 9.26 -3.80
N ALA A 43 35.59 9.51 -4.46
CA ALA A 43 36.04 10.86 -4.79
C ALA A 43 35.25 11.54 -5.92
N GLY A 44 34.03 12.00 -5.63
CA GLY A 44 33.17 12.72 -6.56
C GLY A 44 31.69 12.75 -6.18
N ARG A 45 31.19 11.74 -5.45
CA ARG A 45 29.83 11.76 -4.89
C ARG A 45 29.74 12.84 -3.78
N GLY A 46 28.53 13.36 -3.57
CA GLY A 46 28.25 14.27 -2.46
C GLY A 46 28.41 13.59 -1.10
N VAL A 47 28.58 14.38 -0.05
CA VAL A 47 28.63 13.89 1.33
C VAL A 47 27.51 14.55 2.13
N GLU A 48 26.59 13.76 2.62
CA GLU A 48 25.52 14.21 3.51
C GLU A 48 25.92 13.95 4.97
N ALA A 49 25.80 14.98 5.80
CA ALA A 49 26.24 14.94 7.19
C ALA A 49 25.26 15.66 8.10
N ILE A 50 25.03 15.10 9.29
CA ILE A 50 24.18 15.73 10.29
C ILE A 50 24.93 16.95 10.84
N ALA A 51 24.20 18.04 11.07
CA ALA A 51 24.76 19.29 11.58
C ALA A 51 25.62 19.08 12.85
N GLY A 52 26.93 19.24 12.70
CA GLY A 52 27.91 19.12 13.77
C GLY A 52 28.86 17.91 13.70
N GLU A 53 28.58 16.90 12.87
CA GLU A 53 29.43 15.71 12.64
C GLU A 53 30.81 16.05 12.05
N THR A 54 31.70 15.05 11.99
CA THR A 54 32.98 15.11 11.26
C THR A 54 32.90 14.33 9.96
N VAL A 55 33.04 15.01 8.81
CA VAL A 55 33.15 14.38 7.49
C VAL A 55 34.59 14.01 7.18
N ARG A 56 34.78 12.85 6.53
CA ARG A 56 36.08 12.42 6.00
C ARG A 56 36.16 12.76 4.52
N ILE A 57 37.17 13.54 4.13
CA ILE A 57 37.39 13.94 2.72
C ILE A 57 38.67 13.26 2.24
N GLY A 58 38.52 12.17 1.49
CA GLY A 58 39.61 11.34 0.97
C GLY A 58 39.84 11.48 -0.54
N GLY A 59 40.96 10.92 -1.02
CA GLY A 59 41.24 10.80 -2.44
C GLY A 59 42.72 10.52 -2.74
N THR A 60 43.10 10.67 -4.01
CA THR A 60 44.46 10.46 -4.50
C THR A 60 44.94 11.61 -5.38
N THR A 61 46.24 11.90 -5.36
CA THR A 61 46.88 12.75 -6.35
C THR A 61 47.34 11.93 -7.56
N PRO A 62 47.32 12.46 -8.81
CA PRO A 62 47.71 11.72 -10.02
C PRO A 62 49.16 11.18 -10.06
N ARG A 63 50.02 11.60 -9.13
CA ARG A 63 51.38 11.08 -8.94
C ARG A 63 51.48 10.39 -7.58
N LYS A 64 52.05 9.17 -7.56
CA LYS A 64 52.25 8.34 -6.36
C LYS A 64 53.49 8.81 -5.59
N VAL A 65 53.34 9.83 -4.75
CA VAL A 65 54.45 10.49 -4.05
C VAL A 65 53.96 11.20 -2.79
N ARG A 66 54.82 11.31 -1.76
CA ARG A 66 54.56 12.11 -0.55
C ARG A 66 54.77 13.61 -0.81
N ARG A 67 53.69 14.37 -1.04
CA ARG A 67 53.69 15.82 -1.28
C ARG A 67 52.71 16.54 -0.33
N PRO A 68 52.91 17.84 -0.04
CA PRO A 68 51.93 18.63 0.71
C PRO A 68 50.57 18.67 0.02
N VAL A 69 49.50 18.65 0.81
CA VAL A 69 48.11 18.82 0.40
C VAL A 69 47.37 19.71 1.39
N VAL A 70 46.42 20.50 0.89
CA VAL A 70 45.68 21.50 1.66
C VAL A 70 44.19 21.33 1.41
N LEU A 71 43.42 21.01 2.44
CA LEU A 71 41.96 21.04 2.37
C LEU A 71 41.50 22.50 2.38
N GLN A 72 40.62 22.85 1.45
CA GLN A 72 40.00 24.17 1.35
C GLN A 72 38.47 24.06 1.30
N ARG A 73 37.78 24.99 1.97
CA ARG A 73 36.32 25.17 1.93
C ARG A 73 35.98 26.42 1.13
N ARG A 74 34.91 26.37 0.33
CA ARG A 74 34.31 27.54 -0.30
C ARG A 74 33.65 28.42 0.77
N ASP A 75 33.83 29.72 0.66
CA ASP A 75 33.34 30.73 1.59
C ASP A 75 32.92 31.95 0.75
N GLY A 76 31.65 31.98 0.34
CA GLY A 76 31.19 32.88 -0.73
C GLY A 76 32.02 32.73 -2.01
N SER A 77 32.62 33.82 -2.47
CA SER A 77 33.50 33.87 -3.64
C SER A 77 34.94 33.38 -3.37
N ARG A 78 35.33 33.13 -2.11
CA ARG A 78 36.71 32.81 -1.70
C ARG A 78 36.89 31.34 -1.33
N TRP A 79 38.13 30.88 -1.27
CA TRP A 79 38.51 29.56 -0.76
C TRP A 79 39.37 29.73 0.49
N ARG A 80 38.91 29.27 1.65
CA ARG A 80 39.69 29.30 2.89
C ARG A 80 40.35 27.95 3.15
N VAL A 81 41.56 27.96 3.69
CA VAL A 81 42.22 26.74 4.21
C VAL A 81 41.44 26.23 5.42
N VAL A 82 41.22 24.92 5.46
CA VAL A 82 40.63 24.19 6.60
C VAL A 82 41.73 23.44 7.35
N GLU A 83 42.56 22.69 6.62
CA GLU A 83 43.54 21.76 7.17
C GLU A 83 44.72 21.63 6.19
N ARG A 84 45.91 21.25 6.69
CA ARG A 84 47.10 20.95 5.89
C ARG A 84 47.64 19.57 6.28
N SER A 85 47.99 18.77 5.28
CA SER A 85 48.50 17.41 5.47
C SER A 85 49.51 17.05 4.37
N ARG A 86 49.90 15.79 4.26
CA ARG A 86 50.74 15.25 3.17
C ARG A 86 50.14 13.95 2.67
N THR A 87 50.31 13.66 1.38
CA THR A 87 49.98 12.34 0.83
C THR A 87 50.93 11.25 1.36
N ASP A 88 50.49 10.00 1.28
CA ASP A 88 51.35 8.83 1.49
C ASP A 88 52.23 8.52 0.26
N ARG A 89 53.00 7.42 0.29
CA ARG A 89 53.85 7.01 -0.84
C ARG A 89 53.05 6.66 -2.12
N LEU A 90 51.76 6.37 -1.99
CA LEU A 90 50.86 6.05 -3.11
C LEU A 90 50.05 7.27 -3.58
N GLY A 91 50.34 8.47 -3.07
CA GLY A 91 49.62 9.70 -3.41
C GLY A 91 48.25 9.81 -2.73
N ARG A 92 47.91 8.94 -1.78
CA ARG A 92 46.62 8.95 -1.07
C ARG A 92 46.61 10.03 0.01
N TYR A 93 45.49 10.73 0.17
CA TYR A 93 45.25 11.67 1.26
C TYR A 93 43.89 11.42 1.93
N ALA A 94 43.77 11.84 3.18
CA ALA A 94 42.50 11.95 3.90
C ALA A 94 42.57 13.11 4.88
N PHE A 95 41.46 13.85 5.00
CA PHE A 95 41.24 14.92 5.97
C PHE A 95 39.99 14.63 6.80
N ALA A 96 39.90 15.21 8.00
CA ALA A 96 38.77 15.03 8.91
C ALA A 96 38.26 16.40 9.37
N ALA A 97 37.20 16.89 8.74
CA ALA A 97 36.70 18.25 8.94
C ALA A 97 35.28 18.24 9.53
N ARG A 98 34.97 19.21 10.39
CA ARG A 98 33.61 19.37 10.90
C ARG A 98 32.65 19.77 9.76
N ALA A 99 31.54 19.06 9.65
CA ALA A 99 30.52 19.23 8.63
C ALA A 99 29.99 20.67 8.59
N ARG A 100 29.96 21.25 7.40
CA ARG A 100 29.40 22.57 7.08
C ARG A 100 28.88 22.53 5.65
N ALA A 101 27.71 23.12 5.41
CA ALA A 101 27.11 23.24 4.08
C ALA A 101 28.03 24.07 3.17
N ALA A 102 28.81 23.40 2.33
CA ALA A 102 29.84 24.03 1.51
C ALA A 102 30.42 23.05 0.47
N ARG A 103 31.02 23.61 -0.59
CA ARG A 103 31.89 22.84 -1.49
C ARG A 103 33.32 22.85 -0.94
N PHE A 104 33.94 21.68 -0.82
CA PHE A 104 35.33 21.48 -0.41
C PHE A 104 36.21 21.08 -1.61
N ARG A 105 37.52 21.30 -1.53
CA ARG A 105 38.52 20.79 -2.48
C ARG A 105 39.85 20.55 -1.77
N VAL A 106 40.68 19.67 -2.32
CA VAL A 106 42.08 19.50 -1.89
C VAL A 106 43.00 20.08 -2.95
N VAL A 107 43.97 20.90 -2.53
CA VAL A 107 44.97 21.52 -3.40
C VAL A 107 46.37 21.01 -3.02
N ALA A 108 47.14 20.55 -4.00
CA ALA A 108 48.55 20.24 -3.85
C ALA A 108 49.39 21.32 -4.57
N PRO A 109 50.22 22.12 -3.87
CA PRO A 109 51.09 23.09 -4.53
C PRO A 109 52.15 22.40 -5.39
N SER A 110 52.71 23.12 -6.38
CA SER A 110 53.86 22.62 -7.14
C SER A 110 55.04 22.38 -6.20
N VAL A 111 55.75 21.26 -6.38
CA VAL A 111 56.90 20.87 -5.55
C VAL A 111 57.95 20.15 -6.39
N GLN A 112 59.22 20.29 -6.00
CA GLN A 112 60.29 19.45 -6.55
C GLN A 112 60.24 18.06 -5.90
N ALA A 113 60.34 17.00 -6.70
CA ALA A 113 60.35 15.61 -6.26
C ALA A 113 61.53 14.88 -6.90
N GLY A 114 62.69 14.95 -6.25
CA GLY A 114 63.96 14.52 -6.86
C GLY A 114 64.28 15.39 -8.08
N ARG A 115 64.38 14.77 -9.26
CA ARG A 115 64.64 15.49 -10.53
C ARG A 115 63.37 16.01 -11.23
N GLU A 116 62.16 15.50 -10.92
CA GLU A 116 60.91 15.98 -11.52
C GLU A 116 60.34 17.18 -10.75
N ARG A 117 59.93 18.25 -11.46
CA ARG A 117 59.10 19.32 -10.88
C ARG A 117 57.63 18.97 -11.07
N LEU A 118 56.95 18.64 -9.98
CA LEU A 118 55.54 18.30 -10.02
C LEU A 118 54.68 19.57 -10.16
N PRO A 119 53.72 19.62 -11.11
CA PRO A 119 52.81 20.75 -11.24
C PRO A 119 51.85 20.84 -10.04
N ALA A 120 51.26 22.01 -9.84
CA ALA A 120 50.17 22.16 -8.89
C ALA A 120 48.94 21.34 -9.35
N TRP A 121 48.15 20.86 -8.39
CA TRP A 121 46.96 20.04 -8.66
C TRP A 121 45.82 20.42 -7.72
N THR A 122 44.59 20.23 -8.18
CA THR A 122 43.36 20.44 -7.38
C THR A 122 42.40 19.28 -7.64
N SER A 123 41.76 18.76 -6.58
CA SER A 123 40.77 17.69 -6.67
C SER A 123 39.47 18.16 -7.35
N ARG A 124 38.62 17.20 -7.75
CA ARG A 124 37.18 17.48 -7.93
C ARG A 124 36.61 18.13 -6.66
N ARG A 125 35.58 18.97 -6.82
CA ARG A 125 34.92 19.65 -5.70
C ARG A 125 33.98 18.64 -5.01
N VAL A 126 34.08 18.49 -3.70
CA VAL A 126 33.17 17.64 -2.90
C VAL A 126 32.10 18.54 -2.30
N PRO A 127 30.82 18.46 -2.72
CA PRO A 127 29.74 19.15 -2.02
C PRO A 127 29.44 18.40 -0.71
N VAL A 128 29.46 19.13 0.40
CA VAL A 128 28.94 18.66 1.69
C VAL A 128 27.58 19.33 1.90
N ARG A 129 26.52 18.52 1.94
CA ARG A 129 25.18 18.95 2.36
C ARG A 129 25.07 18.75 3.88
N LEU A 130 24.35 19.64 4.55
CA LEU A 130 23.93 19.41 5.93
C LEU A 130 22.46 18.98 5.92
N VAL A 131 22.17 17.92 6.65
CA VAL A 131 20.82 17.39 6.83
C VAL A 131 20.47 17.34 8.32
N GLY A 132 19.18 17.33 8.64
CA GLY A 132 18.72 16.87 9.94
C GLY A 132 18.93 15.36 10.07
N GLN A 133 18.81 14.82 11.30
CA GLN A 133 18.34 13.45 11.46
C GLN A 133 16.93 13.55 12.04
N ARG A 134 15.96 12.91 11.38
CA ARG A 134 14.61 12.68 11.92
C ARG A 134 14.54 11.27 12.48
N GLY A 135 13.45 10.95 13.19
CA GLY A 135 13.19 9.59 13.64
C GLY A 135 11.70 9.34 13.78
N ALA A 136 11.19 8.36 13.04
CA ALA A 136 9.83 7.85 13.20
C ALA A 136 9.84 6.68 14.20
N ALA A 137 8.78 6.52 14.99
CA ALA A 137 8.60 5.40 15.91
C ALA A 137 7.23 4.74 15.70
N SER A 138 7.13 3.46 16.02
CA SER A 138 5.88 2.71 16.00
C SER A 138 5.79 1.72 17.17
N ALA A 139 4.56 1.44 17.60
CA ALA A 139 4.21 0.44 18.60
C ALA A 139 2.75 -0.01 18.37
N PRO A 140 2.36 -1.20 18.84
CA PRO A 140 0.95 -1.61 18.91
C PRO A 140 0.09 -0.58 19.68
N MET A 141 -1.12 -0.29 19.19
CA MET A 141 -2.04 0.66 19.81
C MET A 141 -2.51 0.22 21.21
N THR A 142 -2.64 -1.09 21.41
CA THR A 142 -3.09 -1.74 22.64
C THR A 142 -2.05 -2.76 23.14
N ALA A 143 -2.01 -2.98 24.46
CA ALA A 143 -1.27 -4.08 25.06
C ALA A 143 -1.92 -4.59 26.36
N ALA A 144 -1.85 -5.89 26.58
CA ALA A 144 -2.21 -6.48 27.88
C ALA A 144 -1.20 -6.06 28.97
N THR A 145 -1.70 -5.84 30.20
CA THR A 145 -0.89 -5.42 31.35
C THR A 145 0.30 -6.36 31.59
N GLY A 146 1.53 -5.82 31.54
CA GLY A 146 2.78 -6.56 31.75
C GLY A 146 3.32 -7.30 30.51
N ALA A 147 2.59 -7.32 29.39
CA ALA A 147 3.03 -7.95 28.14
C ALA A 147 4.30 -7.28 27.58
N ALA A 148 5.08 -8.03 26.79
CA ALA A 148 6.26 -7.52 26.13
C ALA A 148 5.87 -6.79 24.83
N VAL A 149 6.04 -5.46 24.80
CA VAL A 149 5.69 -4.62 23.65
C VAL A 149 6.97 -4.16 22.95
N ALA A 150 7.10 -4.47 21.66
CA ALA A 150 8.21 -3.99 20.84
C ALA A 150 7.91 -2.57 20.33
N VAL A 151 8.64 -1.58 20.84
CA VAL A 151 8.63 -0.20 20.30
C VAL A 151 9.78 -0.09 19.30
N ARG A 152 9.45 0.22 18.05
CA ARG A 152 10.40 0.29 16.92
C ARG A 152 10.67 1.76 16.56
N ALA A 153 11.82 2.04 15.97
CA ALA A 153 12.08 3.32 15.31
C ALA A 153 13.12 3.20 14.19
N THR A 154 13.02 4.10 13.21
CA THR A 154 14.02 4.28 12.14
C THR A 154 14.48 5.73 12.12
N PHE A 155 15.80 5.94 12.07
CA PHE A 155 16.41 7.27 12.14
C PHE A 155 17.15 7.63 10.85
N THR A 156 16.55 8.51 10.04
CA THR A 156 17.04 8.91 8.72
C THR A 156 17.77 10.26 8.78
N PRO A 157 19.00 10.40 8.24
CA PRO A 157 19.81 9.35 7.60
C PRO A 157 20.44 8.41 8.62
N ALA A 158 20.58 7.14 8.26
CA ALA A 158 21.09 6.06 9.11
C ALA A 158 22.45 6.37 9.76
N ARG A 159 22.67 5.94 11.01
CA ARG A 159 23.96 6.00 11.72
C ARG A 159 24.26 4.73 12.50
N ALA A 160 24.70 3.68 11.79
CA ALA A 160 25.09 2.39 12.37
C ALA A 160 25.96 2.52 13.64
N GLY A 161 25.56 1.82 14.70
CA GLY A 161 26.20 1.86 16.02
C GLY A 161 25.94 3.14 16.82
N ARG A 162 25.04 4.03 16.39
CA ARG A 162 24.58 5.17 17.19
C ARG A 162 23.69 4.68 18.34
N PRO A 163 24.02 4.95 19.62
CA PRO A 163 23.21 4.50 20.74
C PRO A 163 21.81 5.13 20.73
N VAL A 164 20.80 4.31 21.01
CA VAL A 164 19.40 4.72 21.16
C VAL A 164 18.90 4.25 22.52
N ARG A 165 18.05 5.05 23.14
CA ARG A 165 17.34 4.71 24.38
C ARG A 165 15.83 4.82 24.17
N LEU A 166 15.09 3.81 24.61
CA LEU A 166 13.64 3.86 24.71
C LEU A 166 13.27 4.54 26.02
N GLU A 167 12.48 5.60 25.95
CA GLU A 167 11.96 6.32 27.10
C GLU A 167 10.45 6.15 27.22
N ILE A 168 9.95 6.01 28.45
CA ILE A 168 8.53 6.08 28.82
C ILE A 168 8.23 7.47 29.43
N ARG A 169 7.01 7.98 29.26
CA ARG A 169 6.52 9.22 29.89
C ARG A 169 5.86 8.91 31.23
N GLU A 170 6.30 9.60 32.28
CA GLU A 170 5.82 9.52 33.66
C GLU A 170 5.46 10.95 34.11
N GLY A 171 4.18 11.34 33.95
CA GLY A 171 3.78 12.74 34.05
C GLY A 171 4.48 13.57 32.97
N ASP A 172 5.21 14.62 33.36
CA ASP A 172 6.02 15.43 32.43
C ASP A 172 7.49 14.98 32.32
N ARG A 173 7.89 13.92 33.05
CA ARG A 173 9.25 13.40 33.01
C ARG A 173 9.36 12.21 32.06
N TRP A 174 10.51 12.07 31.40
CA TRP A 174 10.84 10.91 30.59
C TRP A 174 11.87 10.02 31.30
N THR A 175 11.67 8.70 31.27
CA THR A 175 12.52 7.69 31.94
C THR A 175 13.01 6.66 30.93
N THR A 176 14.32 6.41 30.87
CA THR A 176 14.86 5.35 30.00
C THR A 176 14.53 3.96 30.55
N VAL A 177 13.76 3.18 29.79
CA VAL A 177 13.37 1.79 30.12
C VAL A 177 14.21 0.74 29.39
N ALA A 178 14.69 1.03 28.17
CA ALA A 178 15.56 0.12 27.40
C ALA A 178 16.62 0.89 26.59
N ARG A 179 17.66 0.19 26.12
CA ARG A 179 18.77 0.76 25.33
C ARG A 179 19.23 -0.21 24.24
N GLY A 180 19.68 0.33 23.13
CA GLY A 180 20.26 -0.41 21.99
C GLY A 180 21.06 0.52 21.09
N THR A 181 21.22 0.13 19.82
CA THR A 181 21.93 0.90 18.80
C THR A 181 21.18 0.84 17.47
N GLN A 182 21.29 1.89 16.66
CA GLN A 182 20.90 1.87 15.26
C GLN A 182 21.71 0.82 14.48
N ASP A 183 21.05 0.08 13.60
CA ASP A 183 21.66 -0.83 12.64
C ASP A 183 22.18 -0.10 11.37
N ALA A 184 22.47 -0.85 10.30
CA ALA A 184 22.94 -0.30 9.04
C ALA A 184 21.91 0.60 8.33
N GLY A 185 20.61 0.31 8.44
CA GLY A 185 19.50 1.11 7.92
C GLY A 185 19.06 2.24 8.85
N GLY A 186 19.62 2.33 10.06
CA GLY A 186 19.23 3.31 11.06
C GLY A 186 18.05 2.86 11.93
N ALA A 187 17.60 1.61 11.77
CA ALA A 187 16.50 1.03 12.50
C ALA A 187 16.94 0.47 13.86
N VAL A 188 15.98 0.33 14.77
CA VAL A 188 16.15 -0.20 16.12
C VAL A 188 14.81 -0.66 16.67
N ALA A 189 14.78 -1.80 17.37
CA ALA A 189 13.62 -2.28 18.10
C ALA A 189 13.99 -2.49 19.58
N LEU A 190 13.15 -2.00 20.50
CA LEU A 190 13.38 -2.10 21.94
C LEU A 190 12.09 -2.48 22.67
N THR A 191 12.19 -3.41 23.60
CA THR A 191 11.03 -3.93 24.33
C THR A 191 10.73 -3.10 25.58
N ALA A 192 9.46 -2.77 25.79
CA ALA A 192 8.90 -2.27 27.04
C ALA A 192 7.87 -3.27 27.62
N ARG A 193 7.42 -3.03 28.86
CA ARG A 193 6.31 -3.74 29.50
C ARG A 193 5.36 -2.74 30.17
N PRO A 194 4.32 -2.24 29.47
CA PRO A 194 3.36 -1.31 30.06
C PRO A 194 2.54 -2.00 31.16
N THR A 195 2.40 -1.34 32.31
CA THR A 195 1.46 -1.73 33.37
C THR A 195 0.08 -1.09 33.20
N GLY A 196 0.00 -0.01 32.44
CA GLY A 196 -1.19 0.69 32.00
C GLY A 196 -0.89 1.54 30.76
N THR A 197 -1.81 2.42 30.35
CA THR A 197 -1.62 3.32 29.20
C THR A 197 -0.39 4.20 29.39
N ALA A 198 0.53 4.22 28.42
CA ALA A 198 1.78 4.95 28.50
C ALA A 198 2.29 5.42 27.12
N SER A 199 2.86 6.62 27.08
CA SER A 199 3.57 7.12 25.89
C SER A 199 5.05 6.77 25.94
N TYR A 200 5.57 6.33 24.79
CA TYR A 200 6.96 5.93 24.58
C TYR A 200 7.61 6.76 23.47
N ARG A 201 8.93 6.96 23.52
CA ARG A 201 9.71 7.53 22.41
C ARG A 201 11.10 6.93 22.36
N LEU A 202 11.73 6.91 21.19
CA LEU A 202 13.13 6.51 21.06
C LEU A 202 14.02 7.75 20.88
N VAL A 203 15.13 7.80 21.62
CA VAL A 203 16.07 8.93 21.58
C VAL A 203 17.45 8.45 21.13
N ALA A 204 17.84 8.84 19.92
CA ALA A 204 19.20 8.68 19.42
C ALA A 204 20.13 9.64 20.16
N ALA A 205 21.07 9.09 20.93
CA ALA A 205 22.00 9.86 21.75
C ALA A 205 22.90 10.77 20.90
N ALA A 206 23.44 11.85 21.49
CA ALA A 206 24.43 12.69 20.82
C ALA A 206 25.68 11.86 20.46
N TRP A 207 26.13 11.94 19.21
CA TRP A 207 27.08 10.97 18.65
C TRP A 207 27.98 11.62 17.59
N ARG A 208 29.31 11.45 17.73
CA ARG A 208 30.35 11.98 16.81
C ARG A 208 30.19 13.46 16.38
N GLY A 209 29.52 14.27 17.20
CA GLY A 209 29.27 15.70 16.95
C GLY A 209 27.84 16.05 16.52
N ALA A 210 27.01 15.07 16.14
CA ALA A 210 25.56 15.24 15.97
C ALA A 210 24.87 15.43 17.33
N ARG A 211 23.90 16.34 17.38
CA ARG A 211 22.99 16.50 18.55
C ARG A 211 22.10 15.26 18.71
N ALA A 212 21.62 15.01 19.93
CA ALA A 212 20.61 13.99 20.19
C ALA A 212 19.30 14.34 19.46
N VAL A 213 18.55 13.30 19.06
CA VAL A 213 17.26 13.41 18.37
C VAL A 213 16.29 12.43 19.03
N ALA A 214 15.07 12.89 19.30
CA ALA A 214 13.97 12.04 19.76
C ALA A 214 12.97 11.83 18.63
N THR A 215 12.29 10.68 18.62
CA THR A 215 11.08 10.48 17.83
C THR A 215 9.91 11.27 18.43
N ALA A 216 8.82 11.40 17.66
CA ALA A 216 7.51 11.68 18.24
C ALA A 216 7.15 10.61 19.30
N PRO A 217 6.35 10.93 20.31
CA PRO A 217 5.74 9.94 21.20
C PRO A 217 4.76 9.03 20.46
N VAL A 218 4.80 7.73 20.77
CA VAL A 218 3.74 6.76 20.43
C VAL A 218 3.07 6.30 21.72
N THR A 219 1.74 6.21 21.76
CA THR A 219 1.01 5.81 22.96
C THR A 219 0.52 4.38 22.83
N VAL A 220 0.84 3.54 23.81
CA VAL A 220 0.30 2.19 23.96
C VAL A 220 -0.77 2.25 25.04
N THR A 221 -2.00 1.87 24.70
CA THR A 221 -3.13 1.84 25.64
C THR A 221 -3.23 0.47 26.33
N ARG A 222 -3.81 0.44 27.54
CA ARG A 222 -4.14 -0.83 28.19
C ARG A 222 -5.31 -1.50 27.47
N ALA A 223 -5.12 -2.72 26.98
CA ALA A 223 -6.20 -3.54 26.46
C ALA A 223 -7.23 -3.86 27.57
N PRO A 224 -8.54 -3.92 27.25
CA PRO A 224 -9.56 -4.34 28.21
C PRO A 224 -9.24 -5.75 28.73
N SER A 225 -9.58 -6.00 29.99
CA SER A 225 -9.35 -7.31 30.61
C SER A 225 -10.52 -8.23 30.27
N ALA A 226 -10.23 -9.36 29.62
CA ALA A 226 -11.23 -10.34 29.22
C ALA A 226 -12.05 -10.84 30.45
N PRO A 227 -13.36 -11.10 30.28
CA PRO A 227 -14.19 -11.63 31.35
C PRO A 227 -13.74 -13.02 31.80
N GLU A 228 -13.80 -13.29 33.10
CA GLU A 228 -13.35 -14.54 33.72
C GLU A 228 -14.31 -15.70 33.37
N PRO A 229 -13.80 -16.89 32.98
CA PRO A 229 -14.65 -17.97 32.45
C PRO A 229 -15.57 -18.55 33.52
N LYS A 230 -16.88 -18.61 33.19
CA LYS A 230 -17.94 -19.14 34.04
C LYS A 230 -17.86 -20.68 34.12
N PRO A 231 -18.14 -21.31 35.28
CA PRO A 231 -18.09 -22.78 35.40
C PRO A 231 -19.08 -23.49 34.47
N ALA A 232 -18.65 -24.61 33.89
CA ALA A 232 -19.45 -25.41 32.96
C ALA A 232 -20.51 -26.28 33.69
N PRO A 233 -21.70 -26.48 33.10
CA PRO A 233 -22.72 -27.41 33.60
C PRO A 233 -22.43 -28.88 33.22
N GLU A 234 -23.00 -29.82 33.98
CA GLU A 234 -22.83 -31.27 33.75
C GLU A 234 -23.62 -31.80 32.53
N PRO A 235 -23.13 -32.85 31.84
CA PRO A 235 -23.74 -33.38 30.62
C PRO A 235 -24.92 -34.33 30.87
N LYS A 236 -25.81 -34.44 29.87
CA LYS A 236 -26.76 -35.56 29.71
C LYS A 236 -26.72 -36.12 28.27
N PRO A 237 -27.15 -37.38 28.04
CA PRO A 237 -26.83 -38.10 26.80
C PRO A 237 -27.79 -37.78 25.63
N GLY A 238 -27.27 -37.88 24.39
CA GLY A 238 -28.06 -37.91 23.14
C GLY A 238 -28.48 -39.34 22.74
N PRO A 239 -28.56 -39.71 21.43
CA PRO A 239 -28.07 -38.99 20.24
C PRO A 239 -29.02 -38.93 19.01
N GLY A 240 -28.62 -38.14 18.00
CA GLY A 240 -29.07 -38.22 16.59
C GLY A 240 -29.97 -37.07 16.10
N THR A 241 -29.80 -36.50 14.90
CA THR A 241 -28.76 -36.70 13.85
C THR A 241 -28.62 -35.46 12.95
N ASP A 242 -27.38 -35.02 12.69
CA ASP A 242 -26.91 -34.19 11.55
C ASP A 242 -27.52 -32.79 11.27
N PRO A 243 -26.85 -31.93 10.46
CA PRO A 243 -25.42 -31.67 10.36
C PRO A 243 -25.07 -30.17 10.56
N GLY A 244 -23.78 -29.83 10.70
CA GLY A 244 -23.29 -28.44 10.63
C GLY A 244 -22.20 -28.11 11.65
N THR A 245 -20.99 -27.83 11.19
CA THR A 245 -19.86 -27.40 12.04
C THR A 245 -19.36 -26.03 11.62
N ASP A 246 -19.74 -25.00 12.38
CA ASP A 246 -19.20 -23.65 12.29
C ASP A 246 -18.15 -23.42 13.43
N PRO A 247 -16.92 -22.95 13.13
CA PRO A 247 -15.88 -22.75 14.11
C PRO A 247 -15.50 -21.28 14.39
N GLY A 248 -16.28 -20.58 15.22
CA GLY A 248 -15.72 -19.64 16.20
C GLY A 248 -16.20 -18.18 16.15
N THR A 249 -17.14 -17.86 17.03
CA THR A 249 -17.55 -16.48 17.34
C THR A 249 -16.46 -15.72 18.12
N ASP A 250 -16.15 -14.48 17.69
CA ASP A 250 -15.22 -13.58 18.37
C ASP A 250 -15.93 -12.78 19.49
N PRO A 251 -15.46 -12.80 20.76
CA PRO A 251 -16.10 -12.08 21.86
C PRO A 251 -15.74 -10.57 21.86
N GLY A 252 -16.23 -9.83 20.85
CA GLY A 252 -15.80 -8.46 20.56
C GLY A 252 -16.88 -7.36 20.47
N THR A 253 -18.17 -7.68 20.50
CA THR A 253 -19.26 -6.70 20.26
C THR A 253 -20.16 -6.44 21.48
N ASP A 254 -20.48 -5.17 21.71
CA ASP A 254 -21.57 -4.74 22.61
C ASP A 254 -22.90 -4.92 21.87
N PRO A 255 -23.84 -5.76 22.35
CA PRO A 255 -25.05 -6.15 21.61
C PRO A 255 -26.16 -5.07 21.64
N GLY A 256 -25.79 -3.79 21.51
CA GLY A 256 -26.67 -2.63 21.57
C GLY A 256 -26.65 -1.73 20.33
N THR A 257 -25.59 -1.74 19.52
CA THR A 257 -25.50 -0.96 18.28
C THR A 257 -24.78 -1.75 17.19
N GLN A 258 -25.52 -2.26 16.19
CA GLN A 258 -24.88 -2.65 14.93
C GLN A 258 -24.26 -1.40 14.31
N ARG A 259 -22.98 -1.48 13.92
CA ARG A 259 -22.30 -0.40 13.22
C ARG A 259 -22.81 -0.37 11.78
N ARG A 260 -23.37 0.77 11.35
CA ARG A 260 -23.80 0.98 9.95
C ARG A 260 -22.61 0.72 9.02
N PRO A 261 -22.72 -0.18 8.02
CA PRO A 261 -21.67 -0.38 7.02
C PRO A 261 -21.33 0.91 6.27
N TRP A 262 -20.11 1.04 5.75
CA TRP A 262 -19.80 2.08 4.77
C TRP A 262 -20.19 1.68 3.36
N VAL A 263 -20.39 2.68 2.51
CA VAL A 263 -20.52 2.55 1.06
C VAL A 263 -19.60 3.59 0.43
N THR A 264 -18.66 3.12 -0.39
CA THR A 264 -17.61 3.93 -1.00
C THR A 264 -17.77 3.86 -2.52
N GLY A 265 -18.35 4.91 -3.11
CA GLY A 265 -18.75 4.92 -4.52
C GLY A 265 -17.78 5.68 -5.42
N TYR A 266 -17.21 5.01 -6.42
CA TYR A 266 -16.29 5.63 -7.38
C TYR A 266 -17.09 6.25 -8.53
N TYR A 267 -16.95 7.56 -8.70
CA TYR A 267 -17.44 8.29 -9.86
C TYR A 267 -16.29 8.52 -10.83
N ALA A 268 -16.24 7.72 -11.89
CA ALA A 268 -15.32 7.87 -13.00
C ALA A 268 -15.69 9.13 -13.80
N ALA A 269 -15.17 10.29 -13.39
CA ALA A 269 -15.61 11.57 -13.91
C ALA A 269 -15.22 11.80 -15.38
N TRP A 270 -14.31 11.00 -15.95
CA TRP A 270 -14.10 10.96 -17.42
C TRP A 270 -15.34 10.47 -18.21
N PHE A 271 -16.39 9.98 -17.53
CA PHE A 271 -17.69 9.66 -18.11
C PHE A 271 -18.80 10.68 -17.76
N TRP A 272 -18.47 11.84 -17.18
CA TRP A 272 -19.44 12.79 -16.61
C TRP A 272 -20.49 13.32 -17.60
N ASN A 273 -20.07 13.61 -18.83
CA ASN A 273 -20.86 14.31 -19.84
C ASN A 273 -21.63 13.39 -20.79
N TRP A 274 -21.55 12.07 -20.62
CA TRP A 274 -22.25 11.12 -21.49
C TRP A 274 -22.83 9.89 -20.78
N LEU A 275 -22.39 9.55 -19.57
CA LEU A 275 -22.92 8.38 -18.85
C LEU A 275 -23.81 8.75 -17.66
N TYR A 276 -23.28 9.34 -16.59
CA TYR A 276 -24.07 9.68 -15.38
C TYR A 276 -23.95 11.17 -15.03
N PRO A 277 -25.01 11.98 -15.25
CA PRO A 277 -25.00 13.42 -15.01
C PRO A 277 -24.63 13.80 -13.55
N PRO A 278 -23.72 14.76 -13.33
CA PRO A 278 -23.33 15.22 -11.99
C PRO A 278 -24.51 15.66 -11.10
N GLU A 279 -25.53 16.29 -11.68
CA GLU A 279 -26.76 16.71 -11.00
C GLU A 279 -27.60 15.53 -10.46
N ASP A 280 -27.49 14.34 -11.07
CA ASP A 280 -28.28 13.14 -10.73
C ASP A 280 -27.56 12.16 -9.79
N VAL A 281 -26.28 12.40 -9.45
CA VAL A 281 -25.52 11.55 -8.49
C VAL A 281 -26.14 11.60 -7.10
N ASP A 282 -26.75 10.51 -6.62
CA ASP A 282 -27.34 10.45 -5.28
C ASP A 282 -26.28 10.22 -4.20
N MET A 283 -25.73 11.31 -3.69
CA MET A 283 -24.78 11.30 -2.58
C MET A 283 -25.35 10.69 -1.29
N THR A 284 -26.67 10.60 -1.11
CA THR A 284 -27.28 9.95 0.07
C THR A 284 -27.31 8.42 -0.03
N ALA A 285 -26.89 7.85 -1.17
CA ALA A 285 -26.73 6.42 -1.37
C ALA A 285 -25.37 5.87 -0.91
N MET A 286 -24.43 6.75 -0.53
CA MET A 286 -23.09 6.39 -0.08
C MET A 286 -22.72 7.06 1.25
N THR A 287 -21.59 6.69 1.83
CA THR A 287 -20.98 7.42 2.97
C THR A 287 -19.64 8.05 2.59
N HIS A 288 -18.99 7.54 1.55
CA HIS A 288 -17.79 8.11 0.94
C HIS A 288 -18.00 8.17 -0.58
N PHE A 289 -17.77 9.34 -1.16
CA PHE A 289 -17.76 9.60 -2.59
C PHE A 289 -16.30 9.68 -3.05
N VAL A 290 -15.92 8.90 -4.06
CA VAL A 290 -14.57 8.91 -4.62
C VAL A 290 -14.61 9.52 -6.02
N PHE A 291 -13.92 10.65 -6.21
CA PHE A 291 -13.85 11.34 -7.50
C PHE A 291 -12.66 10.81 -8.33
N GLY A 292 -12.97 10.19 -9.48
CA GLY A 292 -12.01 9.66 -10.43
C GLY A 292 -11.69 10.63 -11.57
N ARG A 293 -10.45 11.07 -11.80
CA ARG A 293 -9.20 10.68 -11.11
C ARG A 293 -8.08 11.70 -11.31
N VAL A 294 -7.08 11.63 -10.45
CA VAL A 294 -5.74 12.23 -10.63
C VAL A 294 -4.70 11.10 -10.67
N ALA A 295 -3.58 11.29 -11.36
CA ALA A 295 -2.47 10.35 -11.41
C ALA A 295 -1.14 10.98 -10.95
N PRO A 296 -0.19 10.19 -10.41
CA PRO A 296 1.17 10.66 -10.17
C PRO A 296 1.94 10.84 -11.49
N GLY A 297 2.68 11.95 -11.61
CA GLY A 297 3.56 12.21 -12.76
C GLY A 297 4.63 11.12 -12.96
N GLY A 298 4.99 10.90 -14.23
CA GLY A 298 5.74 9.74 -14.71
C GLY A 298 4.91 8.45 -14.89
N GLY A 299 3.58 8.54 -14.68
CA GLY A 299 2.59 7.47 -14.85
C GLY A 299 1.98 7.41 -16.26
N SER A 300 0.72 6.99 -16.36
CA SER A 300 -0.02 6.80 -17.62
C SER A 300 -0.37 8.11 -18.33
N LEU A 301 -0.59 9.19 -17.56
CA LEU A 301 -0.98 10.50 -18.07
C LEU A 301 0.22 11.37 -18.53
N GLY A 302 1.45 10.94 -18.28
CA GLY A 302 2.65 11.76 -18.47
C GLY A 302 3.11 12.43 -17.18
N GLY A 303 3.44 13.71 -17.23
CA GLY A 303 4.00 14.48 -16.11
C GLY A 303 5.45 14.14 -15.74
N GLU A 304 6.12 15.02 -14.99
CA GLU A 304 7.38 14.70 -14.29
C GLU A 304 7.08 14.09 -12.90
N PRO A 305 7.94 13.22 -12.36
CA PRO A 305 7.72 12.65 -11.03
C PRO A 305 7.58 13.72 -9.94
N THR A 306 6.63 13.48 -9.02
CA THR A 306 6.03 14.40 -8.02
C THR A 306 4.95 15.35 -8.52
N GLU A 307 4.73 15.52 -9.82
CA GLU A 307 3.57 16.26 -10.34
C GLU A 307 2.26 15.45 -10.20
N LEU A 308 1.12 16.11 -10.36
CA LEU A 308 -0.22 15.53 -10.26
C LEU A 308 -0.98 15.82 -11.56
N GLU A 309 -1.26 14.76 -12.32
CA GLU A 309 -1.89 14.83 -13.63
C GLU A 309 -3.40 14.63 -13.53
N GLN A 310 -4.19 15.56 -14.06
CA GLN A 310 -5.65 15.51 -14.05
C GLN A 310 -6.18 14.55 -15.13
N GLY A 311 -6.86 13.48 -14.71
CA GLY A 311 -7.27 12.35 -15.57
C GLY A 311 -8.75 12.36 -15.99
N ALA A 312 -9.57 13.29 -15.48
CA ALA A 312 -10.97 13.44 -15.86
C ALA A 312 -11.25 14.63 -16.81
N TRP A 313 -10.19 15.28 -17.31
CA TRP A 313 -10.23 16.30 -18.37
C TRP A 313 -11.23 17.42 -18.05
N SER A 314 -12.26 17.63 -18.89
CA SER A 314 -13.25 18.71 -18.73
C SER A 314 -14.13 18.61 -17.48
N ALA A 315 -14.06 17.52 -16.71
CA ALA A 315 -14.64 17.46 -15.37
C ALA A 315 -13.89 18.35 -14.36
N GLN A 316 -12.60 18.61 -14.61
CA GLN A 316 -11.68 19.33 -13.71
C GLN A 316 -11.41 20.76 -14.21
N GLU A 317 -11.87 21.10 -15.42
CA GLU A 317 -11.82 22.45 -15.97
C GLU A 317 -12.94 23.36 -15.40
N PRO A 318 -12.66 24.63 -15.06
CA PRO A 318 -13.69 25.58 -14.63
C PRO A 318 -14.73 25.85 -15.72
N GLY A 319 -16.01 25.84 -15.33
CA GLY A 319 -17.16 26.10 -16.20
C GLY A 319 -18.03 24.88 -16.50
N GLY A 320 -17.65 23.69 -16.02
CA GLY A 320 -18.46 22.48 -16.13
C GLY A 320 -19.70 22.46 -15.22
N ALA A 321 -19.64 23.09 -14.05
CA ALA A 321 -20.65 22.94 -12.99
C ALA A 321 -22.10 23.29 -13.44
N PRO A 322 -23.08 22.37 -13.29
CA PRO A 322 -24.45 22.56 -13.76
C PRO A 322 -25.24 23.59 -12.92
N ASP A 323 -24.72 24.00 -11.76
CA ASP A 323 -25.27 25.09 -10.93
C ASP A 323 -25.05 26.49 -11.53
N GLY A 324 -24.25 26.62 -12.59
CA GLY A 324 -23.89 27.90 -13.20
C GLY A 324 -22.89 28.74 -12.38
N SER A 325 -22.25 28.16 -11.37
CA SER A 325 -21.23 28.83 -10.53
C SER A 325 -19.92 29.15 -11.27
N GLY A 326 -19.67 28.50 -12.41
CA GLY A 326 -18.42 28.59 -13.16
C GLY A 326 -17.29 27.72 -12.61
N ARG A 327 -17.58 26.84 -11.66
CA ARG A 327 -16.64 25.85 -11.10
C ARG A 327 -16.47 24.61 -11.98
N SER A 328 -15.59 23.71 -11.59
CA SER A 328 -15.44 22.39 -12.20
C SER A 328 -16.57 21.44 -11.79
N ILE A 329 -16.64 20.25 -12.41
CA ILE A 329 -17.51 19.15 -11.93
C ILE A 329 -16.95 18.55 -10.64
N GLU A 330 -15.63 18.56 -10.47
CA GLU A 330 -14.93 18.12 -9.26
C GLU A 330 -15.42 18.91 -8.03
N ASP A 331 -15.25 20.24 -8.02
CA ASP A 331 -15.69 21.09 -6.90
C ASP A 331 -17.21 20.97 -6.64
N TYR A 332 -18.01 20.88 -7.72
CA TYR A 332 -19.46 20.75 -7.63
C TYR A 332 -19.91 19.43 -6.98
N LEU A 333 -19.25 18.31 -7.29
CA LEU A 333 -19.57 17.02 -6.69
C LEU A 333 -19.06 16.88 -5.25
N ILE A 334 -17.95 17.54 -4.91
CA ILE A 334 -17.43 17.61 -3.53
C ILE A 334 -18.41 18.40 -2.65
N ASP A 335 -18.82 19.61 -3.08
CA ASP A 335 -19.91 20.41 -2.47
C ASP A 335 -21.16 19.54 -2.21
N LYS A 336 -21.56 18.76 -3.22
CA LYS A 336 -22.76 17.93 -3.21
C LYS A 336 -22.63 16.75 -2.23
N ALA A 337 -21.44 16.16 -2.11
CA ALA A 337 -21.15 15.12 -1.12
C ALA A 337 -21.26 15.67 0.30
N HIS A 338 -20.60 16.80 0.59
CA HIS A 338 -20.66 17.44 1.91
C HIS A 338 -22.06 17.88 2.29
N ALA A 339 -22.83 18.44 1.34
CA ALA A 339 -24.23 18.81 1.54
C ALA A 339 -25.14 17.62 1.90
N ALA A 340 -24.76 16.40 1.52
CA ALA A 340 -25.43 15.15 1.89
C ALA A 340 -24.88 14.50 3.18
N GLY A 341 -23.79 15.03 3.76
CA GLY A 341 -23.08 14.42 4.88
C GLY A 341 -22.16 13.24 4.48
N THR A 342 -21.74 13.21 3.23
CA THR A 342 -20.86 12.19 2.62
C THR A 342 -19.44 12.72 2.51
N SER A 343 -18.45 11.94 2.91
CA SER A 343 -17.03 12.30 2.80
C SER A 343 -16.56 12.26 1.34
N ALA A 344 -15.86 13.29 0.87
CA ALA A 344 -15.27 13.32 -0.47
C ALA A 344 -13.81 12.85 -0.44
N LEU A 345 -13.45 11.91 -1.32
CA LEU A 345 -12.10 11.35 -1.45
C LEU A 345 -11.59 11.51 -2.88
N LEU A 346 -10.31 11.87 -3.04
CA LEU A 346 -9.65 11.90 -4.34
C LEU A 346 -9.19 10.48 -4.72
N MET A 347 -9.55 10.00 -5.92
CA MET A 347 -8.88 8.83 -6.51
C MET A 347 -7.51 9.27 -7.03
N LEU A 348 -6.45 8.92 -6.31
CA LEU A 348 -5.08 9.10 -6.76
C LEU A 348 -4.54 7.76 -7.26
N GLY A 349 -4.33 7.65 -8.58
CA GLY A 349 -3.95 6.39 -9.23
C GLY A 349 -5.10 5.71 -9.96
N GLY A 350 -4.99 4.40 -10.17
CA GLY A 350 -5.74 3.58 -11.13
C GLY A 350 -4.82 2.60 -11.87
N ASP A 351 -5.39 1.60 -12.54
CA ASP A 351 -4.65 0.57 -13.30
C ASP A 351 -3.77 1.11 -14.46
N GLY A 352 -2.81 0.29 -14.88
CA GLY A 352 -2.01 0.46 -16.08
C GLY A 352 -0.57 0.82 -15.75
N PHE A 353 -0.21 2.09 -15.94
CA PHE A 353 1.17 2.58 -15.78
C PHE A 353 1.34 3.53 -14.59
N ASP A 354 0.27 3.77 -13.81
CA ASP A 354 0.29 4.76 -12.71
C ASP A 354 0.99 4.24 -11.45
N GLY A 355 0.99 2.92 -11.23
CA GLY A 355 1.91 2.27 -10.29
C GLY A 355 3.38 2.63 -10.53
N ARG A 356 3.79 2.91 -11.78
CA ARG A 356 5.13 3.44 -12.08
C ARG A 356 5.26 4.91 -11.68
N GLY A 357 4.27 5.75 -11.98
CA GLY A 357 4.22 7.14 -11.51
C GLY A 357 4.41 7.25 -9.99
N PHE A 358 3.71 6.39 -9.24
CA PHE A 358 3.93 6.23 -7.80
C PHE A 358 5.36 5.78 -7.47
N MET A 359 5.89 4.73 -8.11
CA MET A 359 7.26 4.26 -7.87
C MET A 359 8.32 5.36 -8.05
N LEU A 360 8.14 6.23 -9.04
CA LEU A 360 9.01 7.36 -9.36
C LEU A 360 8.85 8.54 -8.38
N SER A 361 7.62 8.83 -7.96
CA SER A 361 7.30 9.97 -7.10
C SER A 361 7.56 9.70 -5.61
N THR A 362 7.66 8.43 -5.21
CA THR A 362 7.81 7.99 -3.80
C THR A 362 9.25 7.68 -3.35
N THR A 363 10.27 7.98 -4.17
CA THR A 363 11.69 7.85 -3.77
C THR A 363 11.98 8.67 -2.50
N ASP A 364 12.96 8.25 -1.68
CA ASP A 364 13.23 8.93 -0.40
C ASP A 364 13.72 10.38 -0.52
N ASP A 365 14.08 10.85 -1.72
CA ASP A 365 14.45 12.24 -2.00
C ASP A 365 13.34 13.06 -2.69
N ARG A 366 12.29 12.42 -3.22
CA ARG A 366 11.11 13.05 -3.86
C ARG A 366 9.84 13.04 -3.00
N ARG A 367 9.62 11.99 -2.21
CA ARG A 367 8.32 11.71 -1.58
C ARG A 367 7.77 12.84 -0.71
N THR A 368 8.63 13.66 -0.10
CA THR A 368 8.16 14.84 0.66
C THR A 368 7.48 15.87 -0.24
N GLU A 369 8.05 16.16 -1.41
CA GLU A 369 7.48 17.10 -2.40
C GLU A 369 6.19 16.52 -3.00
N PHE A 370 6.15 15.22 -3.29
CA PHE A 370 4.93 14.52 -3.73
C PHE A 370 3.81 14.55 -2.66
N VAL A 371 4.16 14.33 -1.38
CA VAL A 371 3.19 14.40 -0.26
C VAL A 371 2.69 15.82 -0.01
N GLU A 372 3.57 16.82 -0.10
CA GLU A 372 3.20 18.24 -0.04
C GLU A 372 2.23 18.59 -1.19
N ASN A 373 2.52 18.17 -2.43
CA ASN A 373 1.65 18.39 -3.59
C ASN A 373 0.28 17.70 -3.47
N ILE A 374 0.21 16.44 -3.01
CA ILE A 374 -1.06 15.73 -2.79
C ILE A 374 -1.90 16.49 -1.76
N VAL A 375 -1.32 16.84 -0.61
CA VAL A 375 -2.07 17.49 0.47
C VAL A 375 -2.42 18.95 0.15
N ASP A 376 -1.65 19.63 -0.71
CA ASP A 376 -2.04 20.92 -1.29
C ASP A 376 -3.30 20.75 -2.18
N TYR A 377 -3.31 19.79 -3.11
CA TYR A 377 -4.46 19.52 -3.99
C TYR A 377 -5.72 19.14 -3.20
N LEU A 378 -5.59 18.26 -2.19
CA LEU A 378 -6.70 17.87 -1.32
C LEU A 378 -7.31 19.06 -0.56
N VAL A 379 -6.48 20.04 -0.17
CA VAL A 379 -6.94 21.25 0.54
C VAL A 379 -7.48 22.32 -0.42
N GLU A 380 -7.00 22.38 -1.66
CA GLU A 380 -7.52 23.31 -2.69
C GLU A 380 -8.94 22.94 -3.13
N HIS A 381 -9.22 21.64 -3.31
CA HIS A 381 -10.53 21.12 -3.69
C HIS A 381 -11.39 20.63 -2.50
N ASP A 382 -10.98 20.93 -1.27
CA ASP A 382 -11.71 20.63 -0.01
C ASP A 382 -12.02 19.13 0.27
N TYR A 383 -11.20 18.19 -0.22
CA TYR A 383 -11.34 16.76 0.02
C TYR A 383 -11.13 16.35 1.50
N ASP A 384 -11.91 15.37 1.97
CA ASP A 384 -11.76 14.74 3.30
C ASP A 384 -10.61 13.73 3.39
N GLY A 385 -10.04 13.34 2.24
CA GLY A 385 -8.94 12.39 2.18
C GLY A 385 -8.62 11.91 0.77
N VAL A 386 -7.81 10.86 0.69
CA VAL A 386 -7.33 10.27 -0.58
C VAL A 386 -7.53 8.77 -0.59
N ASP A 387 -8.02 8.25 -1.71
CA ASP A 387 -7.92 6.84 -2.05
C ASP A 387 -6.63 6.60 -2.84
N LEU A 388 -5.78 5.72 -2.33
CA LEU A 388 -4.47 5.41 -2.90
C LEU A 388 -4.57 4.19 -3.81
N ASP A 389 -5.11 4.40 -4.99
CA ASP A 389 -5.29 3.40 -6.04
C ASP A 389 -3.94 3.08 -6.73
N TRP A 390 -3.06 2.40 -5.98
CA TRP A 390 -1.73 2.04 -6.45
C TRP A 390 -1.74 0.69 -7.17
N GLU A 391 -2.18 0.73 -8.43
CA GLU A 391 -2.07 -0.38 -9.38
C GLU A 391 -1.07 -0.02 -10.50
N ASN A 392 0.00 -0.76 -10.78
CA ASN A 392 0.52 -2.01 -10.20
C ASN A 392 1.86 -1.76 -9.45
N CYS A 393 2.95 -2.46 -9.78
CA CYS A 393 4.30 -2.31 -9.19
C CYS A 393 4.55 -2.75 -7.72
N LEU A 394 3.56 -3.25 -6.98
CA LEU A 394 3.74 -3.67 -5.58
C LEU A 394 4.34 -5.09 -5.40
N SER A 395 4.50 -5.87 -6.47
CA SER A 395 5.11 -7.21 -6.47
C SER A 395 6.47 -7.26 -7.20
N GLY A 396 6.95 -6.14 -7.75
CA GLY A 396 8.17 -6.06 -8.55
C GLY A 396 7.95 -6.37 -10.04
N GLU A 397 6.82 -5.93 -10.57
CA GLU A 397 6.33 -6.13 -11.93
C GLU A 397 7.22 -5.46 -12.99
N ALA A 398 7.19 -5.98 -14.22
CA ALA A 398 7.99 -5.45 -15.32
C ALA A 398 7.54 -4.02 -15.73
N GLY A 399 8.50 -3.13 -15.99
CA GLY A 399 8.24 -1.71 -16.29
C GLY A 399 8.35 -0.78 -15.08
N CYS A 400 8.32 -1.32 -13.87
CA CYS A 400 8.37 -0.59 -12.60
C CYS A 400 9.79 -0.17 -12.16
N GLY A 401 10.64 0.24 -13.10
CA GLY A 401 12.00 0.74 -12.86
C GLY A 401 12.05 2.24 -12.53
N GLU A 402 13.23 2.75 -12.11
CA GLU A 402 13.42 4.18 -11.81
C GLU A 402 13.65 5.03 -13.09
N GLU A 403 14.14 4.41 -14.17
CA GLU A 403 14.05 4.92 -15.55
C GLU A 403 13.35 3.88 -16.47
N GLU A 404 12.93 4.27 -17.68
CA GLU A 404 12.26 3.35 -18.62
C GLU A 404 13.25 2.29 -19.14
N GLY A 405 12.87 1.01 -19.05
CA GLY A 405 13.71 -0.11 -19.45
C GLY A 405 14.78 -0.52 -18.43
N GLU A 406 14.76 0.04 -17.21
CA GLU A 406 15.54 -0.49 -16.09
C GLU A 406 14.91 -1.74 -15.44
N GLU A 407 15.70 -2.41 -14.59
CA GLU A 407 15.23 -3.50 -13.73
C GLU A 407 14.10 -3.01 -12.80
N PRO A 408 13.04 -3.82 -12.55
CA PRO A 408 11.99 -3.47 -11.60
C PRO A 408 12.51 -3.15 -10.21
N VAL A 409 11.92 -2.14 -9.57
CA VAL A 409 12.19 -1.88 -8.15
C VAL A 409 11.68 -3.08 -7.33
N PRO A 410 12.50 -3.70 -6.47
CA PRO A 410 12.10 -4.92 -5.76
C PRO A 410 10.85 -4.72 -4.91
N ALA A 411 9.96 -5.72 -4.88
CA ALA A 411 8.69 -5.69 -4.15
C ALA A 411 8.81 -5.15 -2.71
N ALA A 412 9.84 -5.57 -1.96
CA ALA A 412 10.07 -5.11 -0.59
C ALA A 412 10.40 -3.60 -0.47
N GLU A 413 10.95 -2.99 -1.51
CA GLU A 413 11.20 -1.55 -1.61
C GLU A 413 9.95 -0.80 -2.08
N ALA A 414 9.19 -1.33 -3.05
CA ALA A 414 7.89 -0.80 -3.46
C ALA A 414 6.90 -0.75 -2.27
N ARG A 415 6.72 -1.90 -1.59
CA ARG A 415 5.91 -2.04 -0.36
C ARG A 415 6.41 -1.11 0.76
N ARG A 416 7.72 -0.85 0.88
CA ARG A 416 8.26 0.16 1.81
C ARG A 416 7.85 1.58 1.42
N ARG A 417 7.92 1.93 0.13
CA ARG A 417 7.55 3.27 -0.38
C ARG A 417 6.06 3.55 -0.17
N LEU A 418 5.18 2.58 -0.43
CA LEU A 418 3.75 2.67 -0.11
C LEU A 418 3.50 2.93 1.39
N MET A 419 4.09 2.11 2.27
CA MET A 419 3.93 2.29 3.73
C MET A 419 4.52 3.61 4.25
N ALA A 420 5.55 4.14 3.57
CA ALA A 420 6.10 5.46 3.87
C ALA A 420 5.21 6.59 3.32
N LEU A 421 4.60 6.43 2.14
CA LEU A 421 3.63 7.37 1.58
C LEU A 421 2.41 7.53 2.48
N ILE A 422 1.78 6.43 2.91
CA ILE A 422 0.65 6.43 3.85
C ILE A 422 1.01 7.17 5.16
N ALA A 423 2.19 6.88 5.71
CA ALA A 423 2.65 7.49 6.97
C ALA A 423 2.99 8.99 6.82
N ASP A 424 3.64 9.38 5.72
CA ASP A 424 4.01 10.77 5.45
C ASP A 424 2.75 11.60 5.10
N LEU A 425 1.77 11.05 4.35
CA LEU A 425 0.46 11.69 4.07
C LEU A 425 -0.34 11.97 5.34
N ARG A 426 -0.51 10.98 6.23
CA ARG A 426 -1.20 11.20 7.52
C ARG A 426 -0.51 12.26 8.38
N ALA A 427 0.83 12.34 8.30
CA ALA A 427 1.61 13.33 9.04
C ALA A 427 1.45 14.74 8.45
N GLU A 428 1.39 14.88 7.13
CA GLU A 428 1.25 16.18 6.45
C GLU A 428 -0.18 16.73 6.51
N MET A 429 -1.21 15.88 6.29
CA MET A 429 -2.62 16.25 6.48
C MET A 429 -2.84 16.79 7.90
N ALA A 430 -2.28 16.14 8.93
CA ALA A 430 -2.35 16.60 10.32
C ALA A 430 -1.65 17.95 10.62
N THR A 431 -1.03 18.61 9.63
CA THR A 431 -0.54 19.99 9.73
C THR A 431 -1.50 21.04 9.16
N ARG A 432 -2.47 20.64 8.33
CA ARG A 432 -3.34 21.55 7.57
C ARG A 432 -4.64 21.83 8.31
N GLY A 433 -5.16 23.06 8.14
CA GLY A 433 -6.38 23.51 8.81
C GLY A 433 -7.61 22.67 8.50
N ARG A 434 -7.72 22.14 7.28
CA ARG A 434 -8.81 21.25 6.82
C ARG A 434 -8.99 20.01 7.68
N TYR A 435 -7.91 19.50 8.27
CA TYR A 435 -7.91 18.25 9.02
C TYR A 435 -7.75 18.44 10.55
N ALA A 436 -8.00 19.66 11.04
CA ALA A 436 -7.88 19.99 12.46
C ALA A 436 -9.00 19.38 13.32
N ASP A 437 -10.25 19.38 12.81
CA ASP A 437 -11.43 18.86 13.51
C ASP A 437 -11.74 17.40 13.12
N ALA A 438 -11.41 16.99 11.89
CA ALA A 438 -11.54 15.63 11.39
C ALA A 438 -10.23 15.19 10.71
N PRO A 439 -9.53 14.13 11.17
CA PRO A 439 -8.30 13.65 10.53
C PRO A 439 -8.54 13.19 9.10
N GLY A 440 -7.67 13.59 8.17
CA GLY A 440 -7.76 13.21 6.77
C GLY A 440 -7.72 11.70 6.56
N LEU A 441 -8.69 11.20 5.78
CA LEU A 441 -8.88 9.79 5.50
C LEU A 441 -7.86 9.27 4.48
N ILE A 442 -7.46 8.01 4.63
CA ILE A 442 -6.75 7.27 3.58
C ILE A 442 -7.46 5.95 3.35
N THR A 443 -7.91 5.70 2.12
CA THR A 443 -8.44 4.41 1.70
C THR A 443 -7.50 3.76 0.66
N PHE A 444 -7.68 2.47 0.42
CA PHE A 444 -6.87 1.71 -0.53
C PHE A 444 -7.69 0.57 -1.14
N PRO A 445 -7.79 0.46 -2.48
CA PRO A 445 -8.40 -0.68 -3.15
C PRO A 445 -7.42 -1.86 -3.15
N GLY A 446 -7.86 -3.00 -2.61
CA GLY A 446 -7.07 -4.22 -2.52
C GLY A 446 -7.65 -5.35 -3.37
N TYR A 447 -6.81 -6.27 -3.84
CA TYR A 447 -7.32 -7.43 -4.57
C TYR A 447 -7.97 -8.46 -3.63
N ALA A 448 -9.09 -9.04 -4.10
CA ALA A 448 -9.54 -10.35 -3.65
C ALA A 448 -8.49 -11.43 -4.01
N VAL A 449 -8.47 -12.54 -3.27
CA VAL A 449 -7.33 -13.47 -3.28
C VAL A 449 -7.72 -14.89 -3.68
N LYS A 450 -6.84 -15.53 -4.45
CA LYS A 450 -6.97 -16.94 -4.85
C LYS A 450 -6.70 -17.86 -3.67
N ILE A 451 -7.65 -18.72 -3.31
CA ILE A 451 -7.47 -19.74 -2.25
C ILE A 451 -6.28 -20.66 -2.54
N ASN A 452 -5.97 -20.88 -3.82
CA ASN A 452 -4.85 -21.69 -4.30
C ASN A 452 -3.45 -21.06 -4.07
N GLU A 453 -3.37 -19.77 -3.71
CA GLU A 453 -2.11 -19.02 -3.57
C GLU A 453 -1.88 -18.46 -2.16
N LEU A 454 -2.75 -18.82 -1.20
CA LEU A 454 -2.65 -18.41 0.19
C LEU A 454 -1.45 -19.07 0.92
N GLN A 455 -0.91 -18.34 1.89
CA GLN A 455 0.15 -18.78 2.80
C GLN A 455 -0.40 -19.76 3.85
N GLU A 456 0.49 -20.46 4.57
CA GLU A 456 0.15 -21.48 5.58
C GLU A 456 -0.89 -20.99 6.61
N GLY A 457 -1.97 -21.77 6.79
CA GLY A 457 -3.17 -21.38 7.55
C GLY A 457 -4.19 -20.55 6.74
N ASP A 458 -4.08 -20.64 5.41
CA ASP A 458 -4.80 -19.93 4.35
C ASP A 458 -4.89 -18.41 4.60
N LYS A 459 -3.71 -17.80 4.58
CA LYS A 459 -3.43 -16.40 4.91
C LYS A 459 -2.98 -15.59 3.69
N VAL A 460 -3.32 -14.31 3.64
CA VAL A 460 -2.68 -13.38 2.69
C VAL A 460 -1.21 -13.14 3.07
N GLU A 461 -0.38 -12.66 2.14
CA GLU A 461 0.97 -12.21 2.51
C GLU A 461 0.89 -11.12 3.59
N GLN A 462 1.82 -11.12 4.56
CA GLN A 462 1.83 -10.16 5.67
C GLN A 462 1.78 -8.69 5.22
N TRP A 463 2.41 -8.34 4.09
CA TRP A 463 2.41 -6.95 3.62
C TRP A 463 1.01 -6.45 3.22
N GLN A 464 0.13 -7.33 2.71
CA GLN A 464 -1.24 -6.97 2.35
C GLN A 464 -2.02 -6.59 3.62
N ALA A 465 -1.84 -7.37 4.69
CA ALA A 465 -2.39 -7.08 6.00
C ALA A 465 -1.75 -5.86 6.68
N ASP A 466 -0.46 -5.61 6.46
CA ASP A 466 0.24 -4.43 6.98
C ASP A 466 -0.30 -3.14 6.33
N VAL A 467 -0.55 -3.14 5.01
CA VAL A 467 -1.23 -2.03 4.29
C VAL A 467 -2.65 -1.86 4.79
N ALA A 468 -3.44 -2.93 4.88
CA ALA A 468 -4.82 -2.88 5.36
C ALA A 468 -4.94 -2.32 6.79
N ASN A 469 -3.95 -2.58 7.66
CA ASN A 469 -3.88 -2.02 9.01
C ASN A 469 -3.38 -0.56 9.09
N ALA A 470 -2.90 0.04 7.98
CA ALA A 470 -2.41 1.42 7.93
C ALA A 470 -3.44 2.43 7.41
N VAL A 471 -4.48 1.95 6.71
CA VAL A 471 -5.54 2.73 6.06
C VAL A 471 -6.84 2.72 6.88
N ASP A 472 -7.79 3.61 6.56
CA ASP A 472 -9.08 3.71 7.24
C ASP A 472 -10.11 2.71 6.70
N GLN A 473 -10.08 2.46 5.38
CA GLN A 473 -10.78 1.36 4.71
C GLN A 473 -9.80 0.62 3.79
N TYR A 474 -9.85 -0.71 3.81
CA TYR A 474 -9.18 -1.55 2.82
C TYR A 474 -10.24 -2.29 2.00
N ASN A 475 -10.47 -1.79 0.79
CA ASN A 475 -11.67 -2.12 0.02
C ASN A 475 -11.36 -3.19 -1.03
N LEU A 476 -11.90 -4.40 -0.87
CA LEU A 476 -11.60 -5.52 -1.78
C LEU A 476 -12.33 -5.39 -3.11
N MET A 477 -11.57 -5.18 -4.18
CA MET A 477 -12.00 -5.32 -5.56
C MET A 477 -12.33 -6.80 -5.81
N SER A 478 -13.60 -7.12 -5.61
CA SER A 478 -14.17 -8.48 -5.68
C SER A 478 -15.29 -8.51 -6.72
N TYR A 479 -14.99 -7.95 -7.89
CA TYR A 479 -15.83 -7.84 -9.08
C TYR A 479 -15.00 -8.12 -10.34
N GLY A 480 -15.65 -8.53 -11.43
CA GLY A 480 -15.00 -8.87 -12.70
C GLY A 480 -14.17 -10.17 -12.73
N ILE A 481 -14.07 -10.88 -11.60
CA ILE A 481 -13.07 -11.96 -11.40
C ILE A 481 -13.40 -13.22 -12.19
N GLY A 482 -14.69 -13.45 -12.49
CA GLY A 482 -15.18 -14.65 -13.14
C GLY A 482 -14.43 -15.04 -14.42
N THR A 483 -14.09 -14.05 -15.25
CA THR A 483 -13.39 -14.21 -16.54
C THR A 483 -11.87 -13.99 -16.46
N THR A 484 -11.30 -13.69 -15.29
CA THR A 484 -9.84 -13.66 -15.08
C THR A 484 -9.20 -15.03 -15.33
N TYR A 485 -9.99 -16.10 -15.27
CA TYR A 485 -9.56 -17.49 -15.41
C TYR A 485 -10.33 -18.17 -16.55
N ASN A 486 -9.69 -18.33 -17.72
CA ASN A 486 -10.27 -18.97 -18.90
C ASN A 486 -9.26 -19.92 -19.58
N GLY A 487 -9.69 -21.15 -19.85
CA GLY A 487 -8.85 -22.27 -20.28
C GLY A 487 -7.94 -22.80 -19.16
N GLY A 488 -7.04 -23.72 -19.48
CA GLY A 488 -6.02 -24.22 -18.55
C GLY A 488 -6.58 -25.07 -17.40
N GLY A 489 -7.76 -25.67 -17.57
CA GLY A 489 -8.47 -26.42 -16.52
C GLY A 489 -9.30 -25.57 -15.55
N TRP A 490 -9.44 -24.26 -15.76
CA TRP A 490 -10.34 -23.41 -14.97
C TRP A 490 -11.82 -23.64 -15.34
N LEU A 491 -12.71 -23.43 -14.37
CA LEU A 491 -14.16 -23.46 -14.57
C LEU A 491 -14.75 -22.04 -14.65
N SER A 492 -15.86 -21.89 -15.38
CA SER A 492 -16.61 -20.65 -15.49
C SER A 492 -17.12 -20.16 -14.14
N TRP A 493 -16.99 -18.87 -13.87
CA TRP A 493 -17.28 -18.31 -12.55
C TRP A 493 -17.89 -16.91 -12.60
N PHE A 494 -18.32 -16.39 -11.44
CA PHE A 494 -19.08 -15.15 -11.32
C PHE A 494 -18.20 -13.90 -11.23
N SER A 495 -18.76 -12.75 -11.59
CA SER A 495 -18.12 -11.43 -11.45
C SER A 495 -17.61 -11.21 -10.02
N GLY A 496 -18.45 -11.45 -9.01
CA GLY A 496 -18.10 -11.29 -7.60
C GLY A 496 -18.85 -12.26 -6.69
N ALA A 497 -18.56 -13.56 -6.80
CA ALA A 497 -19.15 -14.62 -5.98
C ALA A 497 -18.97 -14.36 -4.47
N LEU A 498 -20.03 -14.54 -3.68
CA LEU A 498 -19.96 -14.38 -2.22
C LEU A 498 -19.25 -15.56 -1.55
N PHE A 499 -19.56 -16.78 -2.01
CA PHE A 499 -19.01 -18.07 -1.56
C PHE A 499 -18.73 -19.01 -2.74
N GLY A 500 -18.29 -20.23 -2.44
CA GLY A 500 -18.18 -21.34 -3.39
C GLY A 500 -16.81 -21.48 -4.07
N ALA A 501 -15.78 -20.76 -3.59
CA ALA A 501 -14.43 -20.87 -4.12
C ALA A 501 -13.90 -22.32 -4.06
N GLY A 502 -13.48 -22.83 -5.21
CA GLY A 502 -12.99 -24.20 -5.37
C GLY A 502 -11.65 -24.24 -6.11
N GLY A 503 -10.98 -25.39 -6.10
CA GLY A 503 -9.64 -25.52 -6.68
C GLY A 503 -9.52 -25.16 -8.16
N GLN A 504 -10.65 -25.13 -8.90
CA GLN A 504 -10.74 -24.73 -10.31
C GLN A 504 -11.60 -23.46 -10.53
N ASN A 505 -12.02 -22.78 -9.47
CA ASN A 505 -12.81 -21.54 -9.46
C ASN A 505 -12.43 -20.74 -8.19
N PRO A 506 -11.18 -20.23 -8.11
CA PRO A 506 -10.45 -20.13 -6.84
C PRO A 506 -10.66 -18.85 -6.03
N VAL A 507 -11.69 -18.03 -6.33
CA VAL A 507 -11.92 -16.75 -5.65
C VAL A 507 -13.40 -16.59 -5.29
N ASP A 508 -13.66 -16.28 -4.03
CA ASP A 508 -14.92 -15.70 -3.56
C ASP A 508 -14.63 -14.60 -2.52
N ILE A 509 -15.66 -13.86 -2.14
CA ILE A 509 -15.57 -12.76 -1.18
C ILE A 509 -15.26 -13.27 0.23
N SER A 510 -15.97 -14.28 0.73
CA SER A 510 -15.81 -14.74 2.12
C SER A 510 -14.39 -15.25 2.39
N SER A 511 -13.89 -16.16 1.56
CA SER A 511 -12.54 -16.74 1.68
C SER A 511 -11.46 -15.67 1.57
N SER A 512 -11.69 -14.64 0.73
CA SER A 512 -10.80 -13.49 0.63
C SER A 512 -10.75 -12.72 1.95
N VAL A 513 -11.90 -12.26 2.47
CA VAL A 513 -11.98 -11.53 3.75
C VAL A 513 -11.38 -12.36 4.89
N ASP A 514 -11.70 -13.66 4.96
CA ASP A 514 -11.22 -14.56 6.00
C ASP A 514 -9.70 -14.80 5.94
N ALA A 515 -9.08 -14.72 4.75
CA ALA A 515 -7.62 -14.78 4.60
C ALA A 515 -6.93 -13.52 5.13
N TYR A 516 -7.50 -12.32 4.94
CA TYR A 516 -7.01 -11.07 5.55
C TYR A 516 -7.21 -11.08 7.08
N VAL A 517 -8.37 -11.52 7.56
CA VAL A 517 -8.67 -11.62 9.00
C VAL A 517 -7.69 -12.59 9.70
N ARG A 518 -7.37 -13.74 9.08
CA ARG A 518 -6.40 -14.70 9.64
C ARG A 518 -4.94 -14.21 9.62
N THR A 519 -4.59 -13.24 8.78
CA THR A 519 -3.29 -12.53 8.85
C THR A 519 -3.30 -11.40 9.89
N GLY A 520 -4.46 -11.06 10.47
CA GLY A 520 -4.60 -10.11 11.58
C GLY A 520 -5.14 -8.74 11.19
N VAL A 521 -5.89 -8.65 10.08
CA VAL A 521 -6.69 -7.47 9.74
C VAL A 521 -8.03 -7.52 10.50
N PRO A 522 -8.46 -6.46 11.21
CA PRO A 522 -9.81 -6.41 11.79
C PRO A 522 -10.88 -6.54 10.69
N ARG A 523 -11.94 -7.34 10.88
CA ARG A 523 -12.97 -7.55 9.85
C ARG A 523 -13.70 -6.23 9.49
N ASP A 524 -13.85 -5.33 10.46
CA ASP A 524 -14.40 -3.97 10.30
C ASP A 524 -13.45 -2.99 9.58
N ARG A 525 -12.26 -3.43 9.16
CA ARG A 525 -11.31 -2.68 8.32
C ARG A 525 -11.52 -2.96 6.82
N ILE A 526 -12.22 -4.03 6.49
CA ILE A 526 -12.32 -4.58 5.14
C ILE A 526 -13.67 -4.18 4.53
N GLY A 527 -13.66 -3.73 3.28
CA GLY A 527 -14.87 -3.58 2.44
C GLY A 527 -14.91 -4.63 1.32
N ILE A 528 -16.08 -4.89 0.74
CA ILE A 528 -16.27 -5.85 -0.38
C ILE A 528 -16.72 -5.17 -1.67
N GLY A 529 -16.58 -5.86 -2.80
CA GLY A 529 -16.81 -5.31 -4.13
C GLY A 529 -18.21 -5.56 -4.67
N ILE A 530 -18.79 -4.49 -5.22
CA ILE A 530 -19.98 -4.54 -6.07
C ILE A 530 -19.62 -3.85 -7.39
N GLY A 531 -19.44 -4.64 -8.45
CA GLY A 531 -19.19 -4.12 -9.79
C GLY A 531 -20.51 -3.80 -10.47
N PHE A 532 -20.71 -2.55 -10.89
CA PHE A 532 -21.90 -2.14 -11.67
C PHE A 532 -21.76 -2.54 -13.16
N TYR A 533 -21.11 -3.68 -13.42
CA TYR A 533 -20.82 -4.23 -14.73
C TYR A 533 -20.79 -5.76 -14.67
N GLY A 534 -21.02 -6.39 -15.82
CA GLY A 534 -20.97 -7.85 -15.97
C GLY A 534 -19.66 -8.37 -16.55
N VAL A 535 -19.53 -9.69 -16.59
CA VAL A 535 -18.54 -10.44 -17.38
C VAL A 535 -19.23 -11.61 -18.07
N TYR A 536 -18.83 -11.97 -19.29
CA TYR A 536 -19.43 -13.11 -19.99
C TYR A 536 -18.43 -14.06 -20.63
N PHE A 537 -18.85 -15.33 -20.69
CA PHE A 537 -18.26 -16.40 -21.47
C PHE A 537 -19.11 -16.69 -22.73
N GLY A 538 -18.49 -17.26 -23.75
CA GLY A 538 -19.11 -17.54 -25.05
C GLY A 538 -20.11 -18.70 -25.06
N PRO A 539 -20.69 -19.04 -26.22
CA PRO A 539 -21.83 -19.96 -26.33
C PRO A 539 -21.58 -21.42 -25.93
N SER A 540 -20.32 -21.82 -25.77
CA SER A 540 -19.96 -23.13 -25.21
C SER A 540 -20.19 -23.21 -23.70
N ILE A 541 -20.29 -22.06 -23.02
CA ILE A 541 -20.50 -21.93 -21.58
C ILE A 541 -21.91 -21.42 -21.31
N THR A 542 -22.68 -22.17 -20.54
CA THR A 542 -24.13 -21.97 -20.29
C THR A 542 -24.47 -21.90 -18.79
N GLY A 543 -23.48 -21.59 -17.96
CA GLY A 543 -23.61 -21.46 -16.51
C GLY A 543 -22.26 -21.50 -15.80
N PRO A 544 -22.27 -21.40 -14.46
CA PRO A 544 -21.08 -21.53 -13.60
C PRO A 544 -20.58 -22.97 -13.51
N ARG A 545 -19.33 -23.14 -13.06
CA ARG A 545 -18.66 -24.42 -12.78
C ARG A 545 -18.57 -25.35 -14.01
N GLN A 546 -18.55 -24.79 -15.23
CA GLN A 546 -18.35 -25.51 -16.49
C GLN A 546 -16.89 -25.36 -16.98
N PRO A 547 -16.25 -26.40 -17.56
CA PRO A 547 -14.88 -26.30 -18.08
C PRO A 547 -14.72 -25.23 -19.16
N THR A 548 -13.72 -24.36 -19.01
CA THR A 548 -13.43 -23.26 -19.96
C THR A 548 -12.36 -23.61 -21.00
N ASP A 549 -11.85 -24.85 -20.99
CA ASP A 549 -10.92 -25.34 -22.01
C ASP A 549 -11.60 -25.40 -23.39
N GLY A 550 -11.11 -24.57 -24.32
CA GLY A 550 -11.73 -24.38 -25.63
C GLY A 550 -12.84 -23.32 -25.67
N ASN A 551 -13.00 -22.51 -24.62
CA ASN A 551 -13.77 -21.27 -24.71
C ASN A 551 -12.92 -20.15 -25.30
N ASP A 552 -13.00 -19.98 -26.63
CA ASP A 552 -12.28 -18.95 -27.39
C ASP A 552 -12.94 -17.55 -27.31
N ILE A 553 -14.10 -17.42 -26.66
CA ILE A 553 -14.90 -16.19 -26.59
C ILE A 553 -15.21 -15.84 -25.14
N TYR A 554 -14.77 -14.67 -24.69
CA TYR A 554 -15.16 -14.06 -23.42
C TYR A 554 -14.98 -12.54 -23.54
N GLU A 555 -15.64 -11.78 -22.67
CA GLU A 555 -15.54 -10.32 -22.62
C GLU A 555 -15.30 -9.86 -21.19
N ILE A 556 -14.37 -8.91 -21.05
CA ILE A 556 -13.84 -8.41 -19.76
C ILE A 556 -13.83 -6.88 -19.69
N GLN A 557 -14.08 -6.18 -20.80
CA GLN A 557 -14.10 -4.71 -20.81
C GLN A 557 -15.29 -4.19 -20.00
N ASP A 558 -15.02 -3.67 -18.82
CA ASP A 558 -16.00 -3.17 -17.85
C ASP A 558 -16.95 -2.12 -18.46
N ALA A 559 -16.42 -1.12 -19.16
CA ALA A 559 -17.22 -0.09 -19.82
C ALA A 559 -18.10 -0.62 -20.97
N ALA A 560 -17.78 -1.79 -21.54
CA ALA A 560 -18.61 -2.46 -22.55
C ALA A 560 -19.70 -3.34 -21.94
N LEU A 561 -19.52 -3.76 -20.69
CA LEU A 561 -20.46 -4.60 -19.92
C LEU A 561 -21.06 -3.85 -18.71
N ALA A 562 -20.95 -2.52 -18.70
CA ALA A 562 -21.61 -1.64 -17.74
C ALA A 562 -23.10 -2.00 -17.66
N TYR A 563 -23.71 -1.96 -16.48
CA TYR A 563 -25.11 -2.35 -16.30
C TYR A 563 -26.06 -1.54 -17.21
N SER A 564 -25.74 -0.26 -17.42
CA SER A 564 -26.37 0.61 -18.41
C SER A 564 -26.34 0.04 -19.83
N GLU A 565 -25.23 -0.57 -20.23
CA GLU A 565 -25.02 -1.18 -21.54
C GLU A 565 -25.67 -2.57 -21.64
N LEU A 566 -25.67 -3.35 -20.56
CA LEU A 566 -26.40 -4.61 -20.48
C LEU A 566 -27.92 -4.39 -20.62
N ASP A 567 -28.47 -3.31 -20.04
CA ASP A 567 -29.85 -2.86 -20.28
C ASP A 567 -30.03 -2.30 -21.70
N ARG A 568 -29.17 -1.38 -22.14
CA ARG A 568 -29.28 -0.68 -23.43
C ARG A 568 -29.23 -1.63 -24.62
N MET A 569 -28.25 -2.54 -24.64
CA MET A 569 -28.03 -3.54 -25.69
C MET A 569 -28.93 -4.78 -25.54
N GLY A 570 -29.73 -4.88 -24.47
CA GLY A 570 -30.74 -5.92 -24.29
C GLY A 570 -30.22 -7.26 -23.74
N TYR A 571 -29.00 -7.33 -23.22
CA TYR A 571 -28.51 -8.50 -22.48
C TYR A 571 -29.42 -8.83 -21.28
N LEU A 572 -29.97 -7.81 -20.60
CA LEU A 572 -30.90 -7.98 -19.47
C LEU A 572 -32.37 -8.20 -19.88
N SER A 573 -32.73 -7.99 -21.15
CA SER A 573 -34.08 -8.32 -21.66
C SER A 573 -34.15 -9.70 -22.33
N HIS A 574 -33.00 -10.35 -22.55
CA HIS A 574 -32.87 -11.68 -23.15
C HIS A 574 -32.20 -12.68 -22.19
N GLY A 575 -32.24 -13.96 -22.59
CA GLY A 575 -31.72 -15.06 -21.79
C GLY A 575 -32.61 -15.42 -20.59
N GLU A 576 -32.33 -16.57 -19.99
CA GLU A 576 -32.95 -17.01 -18.75
C GLU A 576 -32.14 -16.46 -17.57
N GLN A 577 -32.75 -15.58 -16.76
CA GLN A 577 -32.15 -15.17 -15.49
C GLN A 577 -32.24 -16.33 -14.49
N ARG A 578 -31.10 -16.65 -13.88
CA ARG A 578 -30.93 -17.71 -12.88
C ARG A 578 -30.20 -17.15 -11.66
N TRP A 579 -30.26 -17.93 -10.59
CA TRP A 579 -29.60 -17.65 -9.33
C TRP A 579 -28.77 -18.85 -8.91
N ASP A 580 -27.66 -18.61 -8.24
CA ASP A 580 -26.80 -19.63 -7.65
C ASP A 580 -26.87 -19.59 -6.13
N GLU A 581 -27.46 -20.62 -5.52
CA GLU A 581 -27.63 -20.67 -4.06
C GLU A 581 -26.30 -20.89 -3.30
N GLU A 582 -25.25 -21.39 -3.96
CA GLU A 582 -23.90 -21.46 -3.37
C GLU A 582 -23.20 -20.10 -3.47
N ALA A 583 -23.02 -19.56 -4.68
CA ALA A 583 -22.29 -18.31 -4.87
C ALA A 583 -23.07 -17.03 -4.46
N GLN A 584 -24.35 -17.17 -4.06
CA GLN A 584 -25.31 -16.09 -3.78
C GLN A 584 -25.27 -15.01 -4.88
N SER A 585 -25.32 -15.46 -6.14
CA SER A 585 -25.05 -14.63 -7.32
C SER A 585 -26.11 -14.82 -8.41
N THR A 586 -26.51 -13.70 -9.02
CA THR A 586 -27.37 -13.68 -10.20
C THR A 586 -26.56 -13.92 -11.48
N TYR A 587 -27.15 -14.59 -12.46
CA TYR A 587 -26.58 -14.76 -13.79
C TYR A 587 -27.65 -14.91 -14.87
N ARG A 588 -27.23 -14.82 -16.13
CA ARG A 588 -28.06 -15.09 -17.31
C ARG A 588 -27.44 -16.16 -18.19
N VAL A 589 -28.31 -16.99 -18.76
CA VAL A 589 -27.97 -18.05 -19.70
C VAL A 589 -28.69 -17.80 -21.01
N TYR A 590 -27.96 -17.81 -22.11
CA TYR A 590 -28.50 -17.67 -23.46
C TYR A 590 -28.56 -19.04 -24.15
N GLY A 591 -29.45 -19.19 -25.13
CA GLY A 591 -29.68 -20.46 -25.83
C GLY A 591 -28.57 -20.81 -26.83
N ASP A 592 -28.77 -21.90 -27.59
CA ASP A 592 -27.83 -22.39 -28.61
C ASP A 592 -27.33 -21.27 -29.55
N GLY A 593 -26.01 -21.04 -29.56
CA GLY A 593 -25.36 -19.96 -30.32
C GLY A 593 -25.14 -18.65 -29.55
N GLY A 594 -25.73 -18.51 -28.35
CA GLY A 594 -25.61 -17.34 -27.49
C GLY A 594 -26.45 -16.14 -27.93
N PHE A 595 -26.36 -15.04 -27.18
CA PHE A 595 -26.98 -13.77 -27.53
C PHE A 595 -25.94 -12.81 -28.11
N VAL A 596 -26.23 -12.28 -29.30
CA VAL A 596 -25.52 -11.17 -29.93
C VAL A 596 -26.49 -9.98 -29.94
N PRO A 597 -26.15 -8.83 -29.33
CA PRO A 597 -26.96 -7.62 -29.44
C PRO A 597 -26.91 -7.05 -30.87
N GLU A 598 -27.93 -6.29 -31.26
CA GLU A 598 -27.98 -5.64 -32.58
C GLU A 598 -26.74 -4.75 -32.83
N PRO A 599 -26.08 -4.85 -34.01
CA PRO A 599 -24.86 -4.10 -34.28
C PRO A 599 -25.06 -2.58 -34.27
N GLU A 600 -24.20 -1.88 -33.53
CA GLU A 600 -24.23 -0.43 -33.46
C GLU A 600 -23.60 0.23 -34.69
N GLY A 601 -24.22 1.31 -35.16
CA GLY A 601 -23.87 1.95 -36.42
C GLY A 601 -22.45 2.51 -36.44
N GLY A 602 -21.51 1.76 -37.03
CA GLY A 602 -20.09 2.13 -37.15
C GLY A 602 -19.14 1.40 -36.20
N LEU A 603 -19.66 0.55 -35.31
CA LEU A 603 -18.85 -0.32 -34.43
C LEU A 603 -18.83 -1.77 -34.95
N PRO A 604 -17.83 -2.58 -34.59
CA PRO A 604 -17.88 -4.03 -34.77
C PRO A 604 -19.05 -4.65 -34.01
N ALA A 605 -19.62 -5.74 -34.52
CA ALA A 605 -20.58 -6.54 -33.77
C ALA A 605 -19.91 -7.12 -32.50
N ARG A 606 -20.65 -7.18 -31.38
CA ARG A 606 -20.18 -7.84 -30.15
C ARG A 606 -20.07 -9.35 -30.39
N ASN A 607 -19.19 -10.00 -29.62
CA ASN A 607 -19.15 -11.46 -29.57
C ASN A 607 -20.43 -12.02 -28.93
N PRO A 608 -20.85 -13.27 -29.26
CA PRO A 608 -22.00 -13.90 -28.64
C PRO A 608 -21.71 -14.28 -27.17
N ALA A 609 -22.61 -13.91 -26.27
CA ALA A 609 -22.58 -14.33 -24.86
C ALA A 609 -23.39 -15.63 -24.67
N GLY A 610 -22.84 -16.62 -23.96
CA GLY A 610 -23.55 -17.83 -23.52
C GLY A 610 -23.93 -17.78 -22.04
N PHE A 611 -23.01 -17.30 -21.19
CA PHE A 611 -23.17 -17.15 -19.75
C PHE A 611 -22.67 -15.77 -19.31
N LEU A 612 -23.59 -14.94 -18.79
CA LEU A 612 -23.31 -13.59 -18.28
C LEU A 612 -23.49 -13.59 -16.75
N SER A 613 -22.45 -13.20 -16.01
CA SER A 613 -22.56 -12.88 -14.58
C SER A 613 -22.51 -11.37 -14.39
N TYR A 614 -23.39 -10.84 -13.54
CA TYR A 614 -23.58 -9.41 -13.29
C TYR A 614 -24.21 -9.23 -11.90
N GLU A 615 -24.19 -8.01 -11.36
CA GLU A 615 -24.90 -7.68 -10.13
C GLU A 615 -26.36 -7.27 -10.41
N ASP A 616 -27.28 -7.69 -9.56
CA ASP A 616 -28.66 -7.22 -9.53
C ASP A 616 -29.11 -6.92 -8.09
N GLU A 617 -30.35 -6.48 -7.91
CA GLU A 617 -30.89 -6.12 -6.60
C GLU A 617 -30.88 -7.30 -5.62
N ARG A 618 -30.90 -8.56 -6.10
CA ARG A 618 -30.82 -9.77 -5.27
C ARG A 618 -29.40 -10.08 -4.82
N SER A 619 -28.40 -10.01 -5.71
CA SER A 619 -27.00 -10.24 -5.31
C SER A 619 -26.49 -9.13 -4.38
N ILE A 620 -26.89 -7.88 -4.64
CA ILE A 620 -26.58 -6.73 -3.78
C ILE A 620 -27.23 -6.85 -2.40
N ALA A 621 -28.48 -7.37 -2.31
CA ALA A 621 -29.11 -7.68 -1.03
C ALA A 621 -28.33 -8.75 -0.24
N ALA A 622 -28.04 -9.90 -0.85
CA ALA A 622 -27.30 -10.98 -0.20
C ALA A 622 -25.91 -10.53 0.30
N LYS A 623 -25.21 -9.67 -0.46
CA LYS A 623 -23.94 -9.04 -0.05
C LYS A 623 -24.12 -8.09 1.13
N GLY A 624 -25.15 -7.24 1.11
CA GLY A 624 -25.44 -6.29 2.19
C GLY A 624 -25.82 -6.98 3.51
N ASP A 625 -26.62 -8.04 3.44
CA ASP A 625 -27.00 -8.82 4.60
C ASP A 625 -25.80 -9.58 5.19
N TRP A 626 -25.00 -10.26 4.36
CA TRP A 626 -23.76 -10.92 4.81
C TRP A 626 -22.76 -9.96 5.47
N VAL A 627 -22.64 -8.73 4.96
CA VAL A 627 -21.77 -7.70 5.57
C VAL A 627 -22.26 -7.31 6.97
N ARG A 628 -23.59 -7.16 7.17
CA ARG A 628 -24.16 -6.91 8.51
C ARG A 628 -24.02 -8.11 9.45
N GLU A 629 -24.26 -9.32 8.96
CA GLU A 629 -24.19 -10.56 9.75
C GLU A 629 -22.78 -10.87 10.23
N THR A 630 -21.78 -10.72 9.35
CA THR A 630 -20.38 -11.05 9.68
C THR A 630 -19.60 -9.92 10.34
N GLY A 631 -20.07 -8.66 10.26
CA GLY A 631 -19.34 -7.50 10.77
C GLY A 631 -18.18 -7.04 9.88
N VAL A 632 -18.32 -7.21 8.57
CA VAL A 632 -17.48 -6.57 7.56
C VAL A 632 -17.75 -5.06 7.54
N GLY A 633 -16.75 -4.24 7.22
CA GLY A 633 -16.82 -2.79 7.37
C GLY A 633 -17.76 -2.09 6.40
N GLY A 634 -17.86 -2.56 5.15
CA GLY A 634 -18.69 -1.91 4.12
C GLY A 634 -18.48 -2.46 2.72
N THR A 635 -18.73 -1.63 1.71
CA THR A 635 -18.59 -1.97 0.28
C THR A 635 -17.94 -0.85 -0.54
N ILE A 636 -17.24 -1.25 -1.60
CA ILE A 636 -16.73 -0.42 -2.70
C ILE A 636 -17.56 -0.67 -3.97
N ILE A 637 -17.87 0.38 -4.73
CA ILE A 637 -18.60 0.32 -6.00
C ILE A 637 -17.72 0.77 -7.16
N TRP A 638 -17.58 -0.07 -8.19
CA TRP A 638 -16.93 0.27 -9.47
C TRP A 638 -17.88 0.09 -10.66
N THR A 639 -18.30 1.13 -11.37
CA THR A 639 -18.33 2.56 -11.00
C THR A 639 -19.78 3.00 -10.87
N LEU A 640 -20.05 4.06 -10.12
CA LEU A 640 -21.38 4.66 -10.01
C LEU A 640 -21.98 4.96 -11.39
N ASN A 641 -21.13 5.37 -12.34
CA ASN A 641 -21.51 5.73 -13.70
C ASN A 641 -22.15 4.55 -14.46
N TYR A 642 -21.60 3.34 -14.33
CA TYR A 642 -22.09 2.16 -15.04
C TYR A 642 -23.49 1.69 -14.61
N GLY A 643 -23.97 2.09 -13.44
CA GLY A 643 -25.30 1.73 -12.93
C GLY A 643 -26.43 2.65 -13.38
N TRP A 644 -26.13 3.83 -13.92
CA TRP A 644 -27.13 4.82 -14.31
C TRP A 644 -27.83 4.45 -15.62
N LEU A 645 -29.15 4.62 -15.67
CA LEU A 645 -30.00 4.33 -16.82
C LEU A 645 -30.59 5.64 -17.40
N PRO A 646 -29.97 6.25 -18.44
CA PRO A 646 -30.47 7.49 -19.07
C PRO A 646 -31.90 7.39 -19.63
N ARG A 647 -32.42 6.18 -19.85
CA ARG A 647 -33.78 5.93 -20.35
C ARG A 647 -34.86 6.15 -19.28
N THR A 648 -34.50 6.04 -17.99
CA THR A 648 -35.43 6.12 -16.85
C THR A 648 -35.07 7.21 -15.85
N GLY A 649 -33.82 7.68 -15.83
CA GLY A 649 -33.34 8.64 -14.83
C GLY A 649 -33.14 8.00 -13.45
N THR A 650 -32.62 6.77 -13.41
CA THR A 650 -32.47 5.97 -12.18
C THR A 650 -31.13 5.22 -12.16
N ASN A 651 -30.68 4.81 -10.98
CA ASN A 651 -29.50 3.94 -10.81
C ASN A 651 -29.87 2.73 -9.93
N PRO A 652 -30.49 1.68 -10.50
CA PRO A 652 -31.13 0.61 -9.71
C PRO A 652 -30.15 -0.12 -8.78
N LEU A 653 -28.90 -0.29 -9.21
CA LEU A 653 -27.86 -0.91 -8.38
C LEU A 653 -27.44 -0.02 -7.21
N LEU A 654 -27.40 1.32 -7.40
CA LEU A 654 -27.13 2.27 -6.32
C LEU A 654 -28.31 2.34 -5.33
N ASP A 655 -29.55 2.32 -5.82
CA ASP A 655 -30.76 2.22 -4.99
C ASP A 655 -30.79 0.92 -4.17
N ALA A 656 -30.34 -0.19 -4.78
CA ALA A 656 -30.15 -1.47 -4.10
C ALA A 656 -29.04 -1.40 -3.05
N VAL A 657 -27.86 -0.82 -3.33
CA VAL A 657 -26.79 -0.68 -2.33
C VAL A 657 -27.25 0.22 -1.16
N LYS A 658 -27.90 1.34 -1.46
CA LYS A 658 -28.49 2.24 -0.46
C LYS A 658 -29.43 1.49 0.47
N SER A 659 -30.33 0.68 -0.08
CA SER A 659 -31.26 -0.14 0.70
C SER A 659 -30.53 -1.22 1.51
N SER A 660 -29.63 -1.96 0.86
CA SER A 660 -29.01 -3.17 1.40
C SER A 660 -27.82 -2.92 2.33
N PHE A 661 -27.26 -1.70 2.38
CA PHE A 661 -26.15 -1.34 3.27
C PHE A 661 -26.51 -0.19 4.22
N LEU A 662 -27.22 0.83 3.73
CA LEU A 662 -27.45 2.08 4.47
C LEU A 662 -28.87 2.23 5.03
N GLY A 663 -29.82 1.42 4.57
CA GLY A 663 -31.18 1.37 5.08
C GLY A 663 -31.28 0.83 6.51
N ASP A 664 -32.30 1.28 7.24
CA ASP A 664 -32.64 0.77 8.57
C ASP A 664 -32.96 -0.73 8.52
N LEU A 665 -32.65 -1.44 9.61
CA LEU A 665 -32.95 -2.86 9.75
C LEU A 665 -34.45 -3.12 9.61
N ARG A 666 -34.84 -3.98 8.66
CA ARG A 666 -36.16 -4.59 8.68
C ARG A 666 -36.25 -5.54 9.87
N VAL A 667 -37.07 -5.16 10.83
CA VAL A 667 -37.48 -6.02 11.93
C VAL A 667 -38.76 -6.74 11.47
N ASP A 668 -38.55 -7.83 10.74
CA ASP A 668 -39.60 -8.77 10.28
C ASP A 668 -40.01 -9.75 11.41
#